data_AF-A0A090D622-F1
#
_entry.id   AF-A0A090D622-F1
#
_cell.length_a   1.000
_cell.length_b   1.000
_cell.length_c   1.000
_cell.angle_alpha   90.00
_cell.angle_beta   90.00
_cell.angle_gamma   90.00
#
_symmetry.space_group_name_H-M   'P 1'
#
loop_
_entity.id
_entity.type
_entity.pdbx_description
1 polymer ?
#
loop_
_entity_poly.entity_id
_entity_poly.type
_entity_poly.pdbx_seq_one_letter_code
_entity_poly.pdbx_strand_id
1 'polypeptide(L)'
;MAPDDRDRHDSAPDLRILGDRITLQPSGFVEPPKDKDEKDEALMKNVARFRSEPLRFLRDVSLYVSGTGWRAYDDVIGQPIFYNGFSEHIKTQVMSATVLQTKIAQLADLRISVEEKQGLLPPPSSGREYEIRKAKRRAELVQGLQEVAEHLTDNMICKFESKTFIRGAYYLVTQLLLRAYHQGIHVSSEEVLRLRNVAEEAEKKKQSIIFLPCHRSHVDYVAQQLLCYRLGLALPVVVAGDNLNFPLVGSFLQHAGAMYIRRSFGDDQLYTTLVQAYIDVLLQGGYNLECFIEGGRSRTGKLLPPKFGILSFVLDSLLSGRVEDAIICPVSTQYDKVIETEGYVTELLGVPKKKENLADFLSGGSNVLSLRLGRVDVRFHEPWSLRGFIDDQISRLSKVPSAIHVDWTDTKNQVVRQKLLRTLGYKVLADINDVSVVMPTALIGTVLLTLRGRGVGRAELIRRVEWLTERVRAKGGRVAHFGNLPLSDVIERGLEVLGKDLVGVVEGLAEPTYYAVDRFQLSFYRNMTIHLFISEALVAAALYTKVKQGGGPAIQDIPYKELRDQVLFLSSLFRGEFIYSGEGLQVNLERTLAGLEADNIIMIERDEQRNITKIGLSDAERAAGRENYDFYCFLIWPFIEASWLAAVSLMGLTPPLGQKDDVWIQVSRAQDSAQFLGKTLYHQGDLSYFEAVNKETLKNSYQRFEEEGIIQVVRSKDSRIPPRLRVSPEWRPRRDEVTGNLTASGKLWDFTEKIASSRREGKNRRDGATVSTRVIRLTDELGQKLWEEAVRGVDGGKKAKGLNAPARLSAEEERVLERSQREKKKRRTLEGRAHL
;
A
#
# COMPACT_ATOMS: atom_id res chain seq x y z
N MET A 1 18.21 -40.19 -42.55
CA MET A 1 18.84 -39.31 -41.53
C MET A 1 17.76 -38.97 -40.52
N ALA A 2 17.83 -39.56 -39.33
CA ALA A 2 16.94 -39.21 -38.24
C ALA A 2 17.40 -37.86 -37.65
N PRO A 3 16.49 -36.92 -37.34
CA PRO A 3 16.81 -35.81 -36.46
C PRO A 3 16.59 -36.18 -34.99
N ASP A 4 17.39 -35.52 -34.17
CA ASP A 4 17.74 -35.74 -32.76
C ASP A 4 16.56 -35.52 -31.80
N ASP A 5 16.49 -36.36 -30.76
CA ASP A 5 15.38 -36.50 -29.81
C ASP A 5 15.71 -35.74 -28.51
N ARG A 6 15.93 -34.43 -28.62
CA ARG A 6 16.23 -33.54 -27.50
C ARG A 6 15.48 -32.22 -27.66
N ASP A 7 14.21 -32.17 -27.26
CA ASP A 7 13.46 -30.95 -26.89
C ASP A 7 11.96 -31.27 -26.65
N ARG A 8 11.65 -32.17 -25.69
CA ARG A 8 10.25 -32.52 -25.34
C ARG A 8 10.00 -32.73 -23.84
N HIS A 9 10.25 -31.70 -23.04
CA HIS A 9 9.73 -31.59 -21.67
C HIS A 9 9.29 -30.14 -21.43
N ASP A 10 8.06 -29.75 -21.80
CA ASP A 10 7.51 -28.43 -21.44
C ASP A 10 5.97 -28.34 -21.61
N SER A 11 5.26 -29.15 -20.84
CA SER A 11 3.82 -28.93 -20.59
C SER A 11 3.53 -29.09 -19.10
N ALA A 12 2.97 -28.04 -18.48
CA ALA A 12 2.62 -28.03 -17.07
C ALA A 12 1.53 -29.09 -16.75
N PRO A 13 1.74 -29.95 -15.74
CA PRO A 13 0.76 -30.95 -15.31
C PRO A 13 -0.39 -30.33 -14.50
N ASP A 14 -1.60 -30.89 -14.63
CA ASP A 14 -2.79 -30.48 -13.87
C ASP A 14 -2.61 -30.76 -12.36
N LEU A 15 -2.89 -29.75 -11.53
CA LEU A 15 -2.57 -29.77 -10.10
C LEU A 15 -3.75 -30.32 -9.29
N ARG A 16 -3.86 -31.66 -9.22
CA ARG A 16 -4.89 -32.30 -8.40
C ARG A 16 -4.35 -32.64 -7.00
N ILE A 17 -4.83 -31.93 -5.98
CA ILE A 17 -4.47 -32.21 -4.58
C ILE A 17 -5.26 -33.46 -4.09
N LEU A 18 -4.67 -34.65 -4.23
CA LEU A 18 -5.24 -35.93 -3.77
C LEU A 18 -4.49 -36.44 -2.53
N GLY A 19 -5.12 -36.36 -1.35
CA GLY A 19 -4.55 -36.92 -0.12
C GLY A 19 -3.29 -36.17 0.38
N ASP A 20 -2.25 -36.91 0.78
CA ASP A 20 -0.97 -36.41 1.31
C ASP A 20 0.02 -35.92 0.24
N ARG A 21 -0.21 -36.22 -1.04
CA ARG A 21 0.71 -35.90 -2.14
C ARG A 21 0.02 -35.03 -3.18
N ILE A 22 0.68 -33.94 -3.58
CA ILE A 22 0.30 -33.21 -4.79
C ILE A 22 0.78 -34.05 -5.97
N THR A 23 -0.11 -34.81 -6.59
CA THR A 23 0.22 -35.68 -7.73
C THR A 23 -0.02 -34.94 -9.05
N LEU A 24 1.05 -34.79 -9.82
CA LEU A 24 1.05 -34.30 -11.19
C LEU A 24 0.57 -35.43 -12.12
N GLN A 25 -0.49 -35.24 -12.91
CA GLN A 25 -0.80 -36.17 -13.99
C GLN A 25 -0.03 -35.78 -15.27
N PRO A 26 0.65 -36.72 -15.95
CA PRO A 26 1.14 -36.47 -17.30
C PRO A 26 -0.05 -36.25 -18.24
N SER A 27 0.10 -35.28 -19.16
CA SER A 27 -0.91 -34.90 -20.14
C SER A 27 -1.37 -36.11 -20.97
N GLY A 28 -2.57 -36.61 -20.69
CA GLY A 28 -3.24 -37.59 -21.54
C GLY A 28 -3.57 -36.95 -22.89
N PHE A 29 -2.96 -37.48 -23.96
CA PHE A 29 -3.01 -36.98 -25.33
C PHE A 29 -4.44 -36.91 -25.89
N VAL A 30 -4.96 -35.70 -26.06
CA VAL A 30 -5.96 -35.34 -27.07
C VAL A 30 -5.44 -34.05 -27.71
N GLU A 31 -5.32 -34.05 -29.03
CA GLU A 31 -4.71 -33.00 -29.85
C GLU A 31 -5.29 -31.60 -29.51
N PRO A 32 -4.48 -30.62 -29.05
CA PRO A 32 -5.00 -29.32 -28.67
C PRO A 32 -5.06 -28.36 -29.88
N PRO A 33 -6.04 -27.45 -29.96
CA PRO A 33 -5.88 -26.24 -30.75
C PRO A 33 -4.83 -25.34 -30.08
N LYS A 34 -4.08 -24.61 -30.90
CA LYS A 34 -3.05 -23.64 -30.49
C LYS A 34 -3.62 -22.59 -29.53
N ASP A 35 -3.19 -22.63 -28.27
CA ASP A 35 -2.64 -21.50 -27.50
C ASP A 35 -2.26 -22.00 -26.10
N LYS A 36 -1.01 -21.76 -25.68
CA LYS A 36 -0.48 -22.13 -24.37
C LYS A 36 -0.83 -21.02 -23.37
N ASP A 37 -1.87 -21.21 -22.56
CA ASP A 37 -2.22 -20.32 -21.44
C ASP A 37 -2.16 -21.08 -20.08
N GLU A 38 -1.68 -20.39 -19.04
CA GLU A 38 -1.57 -20.84 -17.65
C GLU A 38 -2.92 -21.37 -17.10
N LYS A 39 -2.94 -22.59 -16.57
CA LYS A 39 -4.16 -23.18 -15.95
C LYS A 39 -4.31 -22.74 -14.49
N ASP A 40 -5.23 -21.82 -14.25
CA ASP A 40 -5.70 -21.43 -12.92
C ASP A 40 -6.70 -22.46 -12.36
N GLU A 41 -6.43 -23.03 -11.19
CA GLU A 41 -7.37 -23.91 -10.47
C GLU A 41 -7.75 -23.36 -9.09
N ALA A 42 -9.03 -23.51 -8.73
CA ALA A 42 -9.51 -23.22 -7.38
C ALA A 42 -8.90 -24.22 -6.38
N LEU A 43 -7.97 -23.76 -5.54
CA LEU A 43 -7.28 -24.58 -4.54
C LEU A 43 -8.25 -25.14 -3.49
N MET A 44 -9.35 -24.43 -3.24
CA MET A 44 -10.42 -24.84 -2.34
C MET A 44 -11.80 -24.58 -2.96
N LYS A 45 -12.64 -25.62 -2.94
CA LYS A 45 -14.03 -25.62 -3.41
C LYS A 45 -14.97 -25.86 -2.23
N ASN A 46 -16.24 -25.47 -2.39
CA ASN A 46 -17.26 -25.49 -1.36
C ASN A 46 -17.31 -26.82 -0.56
N VAL A 47 -17.34 -26.70 0.77
CA VAL A 47 -17.48 -27.84 1.70
C VAL A 47 -18.96 -28.21 1.84
N ALA A 48 -19.24 -29.49 2.08
CA ALA A 48 -20.60 -30.00 2.30
C ALA A 48 -21.31 -29.25 3.44
N ARG A 49 -22.59 -28.91 3.29
CA ARG A 49 -23.37 -28.25 4.37
C ARG A 49 -24.05 -29.31 5.22
N PHE A 50 -24.03 -29.18 6.55
CA PHE A 50 -24.76 -30.11 7.42
C PHE A 50 -26.26 -30.20 7.07
N ARG A 51 -26.89 -29.07 6.70
CA ARG A 51 -28.31 -29.02 6.32
C ARG A 51 -28.64 -29.64 4.96
N SER A 52 -27.68 -29.76 4.04
CA SER A 52 -27.92 -30.34 2.70
C SER A 52 -27.30 -31.71 2.52
N GLU A 53 -26.12 -31.94 3.10
CA GLU A 53 -25.31 -33.16 3.00
C GLU A 53 -24.72 -33.52 4.40
N PRO A 54 -25.56 -33.91 5.38
CA PRO A 54 -25.12 -34.12 6.77
C PRO A 54 -24.04 -35.19 6.92
N LEU A 55 -24.15 -36.31 6.18
CA LEU A 55 -23.19 -37.42 6.25
C LEU A 55 -21.82 -37.02 5.68
N ARG A 56 -21.79 -36.26 4.58
CA ARG A 56 -20.55 -35.77 3.98
C ARG A 56 -19.91 -34.69 4.85
N PHE A 57 -20.71 -33.83 5.46
CA PHE A 57 -20.24 -32.88 6.47
C PHE A 57 -19.61 -33.58 7.67
N LEU A 58 -20.26 -34.60 8.23
CA LEU A 58 -19.72 -35.36 9.37
C LEU A 58 -18.42 -36.10 8.99
N ARG A 59 -18.34 -36.63 7.76
CA ARG A 59 -17.11 -37.22 7.22
C ARG A 59 -15.99 -36.18 7.10
N ASP A 60 -16.27 -35.00 6.53
CA ASP A 60 -15.29 -33.94 6.39
C ASP A 60 -14.78 -33.47 7.76
N VAL A 61 -15.67 -33.25 8.73
CA VAL A 61 -15.30 -32.93 10.13
C VAL A 61 -14.44 -34.03 10.73
N SER A 62 -14.83 -35.29 10.57
CA SER A 62 -14.07 -36.44 11.07
C SER A 62 -12.66 -36.49 10.47
N LEU A 63 -12.47 -36.19 9.18
CA LEU A 63 -11.15 -36.16 8.54
C LEU A 63 -10.24 -35.04 9.07
N TYR A 64 -10.81 -33.89 9.47
CA TYR A 64 -10.06 -32.81 10.14
C TYR A 64 -9.71 -33.16 11.59
N VAL A 65 -10.64 -33.74 12.34
CA VAL A 65 -10.42 -34.15 13.74
C VAL A 65 -9.42 -35.30 13.83
N SER A 66 -9.51 -36.28 12.94
CA SER A 66 -8.58 -37.41 12.86
C SER A 66 -7.22 -37.04 12.28
N GLY A 67 -7.08 -35.88 11.61
CA GLY A 67 -5.83 -35.41 11.01
C GLY A 67 -5.31 -36.37 9.95
N THR A 68 -6.09 -36.60 8.89
CA THR A 68 -5.69 -37.47 7.77
C THR A 68 -5.33 -36.67 6.53
N GLY A 69 -4.36 -37.13 5.74
CA GLY A 69 -3.91 -36.38 4.59
C GLY A 69 -3.07 -35.16 5.01
N TRP A 70 -2.94 -34.22 4.08
CA TRP A 70 -2.40 -32.86 4.34
C TRP A 70 -3.02 -32.14 5.56
N ARG A 71 -4.23 -32.53 6.01
CA ARG A 71 -4.90 -31.98 7.20
C ARG A 71 -4.24 -32.41 8.50
N ALA A 72 -3.40 -33.44 8.47
CA ALA A 72 -2.59 -33.84 9.61
C ALA A 72 -1.56 -32.75 9.93
N TYR A 73 -1.00 -32.10 8.91
CA TYR A 73 0.08 -31.12 9.07
C TYR A 73 1.29 -31.73 9.82
N ASP A 74 1.58 -32.99 9.49
CA ASP A 74 2.66 -33.77 10.11
C ASP A 74 3.96 -33.74 9.29
N ASP A 75 3.83 -33.65 7.97
CA ASP A 75 4.94 -33.56 7.00
C ASP A 75 4.81 -32.23 6.25
N VAL A 76 5.60 -31.25 6.67
CA VAL A 76 5.56 -29.87 6.14
C VAL A 76 6.95 -29.51 5.64
N ILE A 77 7.00 -28.83 4.49
CA ILE A 77 8.26 -28.31 3.94
C ILE A 77 8.64 -27.07 4.73
N GLY A 78 9.84 -27.10 5.32
CA GLY A 78 10.36 -26.06 6.20
C GLY A 78 10.61 -26.55 7.63
N GLN A 79 11.03 -25.64 8.49
CA GLN A 79 11.47 -26.00 9.84
C GLN A 79 10.29 -26.40 10.74
N PRO A 80 10.48 -27.33 11.70
CA PRO A 80 9.43 -27.74 12.62
C PRO A 80 8.91 -26.56 13.45
N ILE A 81 7.62 -26.25 13.34
CA ILE A 81 7.00 -25.13 14.07
C ILE A 81 6.04 -25.57 15.17
N PHE A 82 5.19 -26.58 14.94
CA PHE A 82 4.19 -26.99 15.94
C PHE A 82 4.67 -28.15 16.80
N TYR A 83 5.22 -27.84 17.98
CA TYR A 83 5.61 -28.81 19.00
C TYR A 83 5.51 -28.19 20.41
N ASN A 84 5.34 -29.05 21.41
CA ASN A 84 5.24 -28.62 22.80
C ASN A 84 6.59 -28.04 23.28
N GLY A 85 6.57 -26.80 23.77
CA GLY A 85 7.77 -26.08 24.21
C GLY A 85 8.42 -25.21 23.12
N PHE A 86 7.75 -24.99 21.99
CA PHE A 86 8.23 -24.08 20.95
C PHE A 86 8.46 -22.66 21.51
N SER A 87 7.49 -22.11 22.24
CA SER A 87 7.57 -20.74 22.77
C SER A 87 8.73 -20.57 23.74
N GLU A 88 8.93 -21.54 24.65
CA GLU A 88 10.04 -21.53 25.60
C GLU A 88 11.39 -21.69 24.92
N HIS A 89 11.47 -22.50 23.86
CA HIS A 89 12.69 -22.64 23.05
C HIS A 89 13.08 -21.31 22.40
N ILE A 90 12.14 -20.66 21.70
CA ILE A 90 12.38 -19.37 21.04
C ILE A 90 12.69 -18.29 22.07
N LYS A 91 11.93 -18.21 23.17
CA LYS A 91 12.17 -17.28 24.28
C LYS A 91 13.58 -17.43 24.84
N THR A 92 14.02 -18.66 25.11
CA THR A 92 15.37 -18.94 25.61
C THR A 92 16.45 -18.46 24.63
N GLN A 93 16.27 -18.73 23.33
CA GLN A 93 17.20 -18.26 22.30
C GLN A 93 17.29 -16.74 22.25
N VAL A 94 16.15 -16.04 22.24
CA VAL A 94 16.08 -14.57 22.22
C VAL A 94 16.77 -13.98 23.44
N MET A 95 16.45 -14.49 24.64
CA MET A 95 17.03 -14.00 25.88
C MET A 95 18.53 -14.29 25.95
N SER A 96 19.00 -15.40 25.38
CA SER A 96 20.43 -15.71 25.30
C SER A 96 21.20 -14.94 24.22
N ALA A 97 20.51 -14.20 23.33
CA ALA A 97 21.14 -13.51 22.22
C ALA A 97 22.17 -12.47 22.70
N THR A 98 23.38 -12.55 22.14
CA THR A 98 24.52 -11.69 22.53
C THR A 98 24.20 -10.20 22.35
N VAL A 99 23.48 -9.84 21.28
CA VAL A 99 23.06 -8.48 20.99
C VAL A 99 22.14 -7.91 22.08
N LEU A 100 21.19 -8.72 22.58
CA LEU A 100 20.27 -8.32 23.64
C LEU A 100 20.99 -8.22 25.00
N GLN A 101 21.77 -9.23 25.37
CA GLN A 101 22.53 -9.23 26.63
C GLN A 101 23.52 -8.07 26.71
N THR A 102 24.24 -7.79 25.61
CA THR A 102 25.14 -6.64 25.52
C THR A 102 24.38 -5.32 25.69
N LYS A 103 23.21 -5.18 25.08
CA LYS A 103 22.40 -3.97 25.22
C LYS A 103 21.86 -3.80 26.64
N ILE A 104 21.41 -4.88 27.28
CA ILE A 104 20.96 -4.86 28.68
C ILE A 104 22.09 -4.37 29.59
N ALA A 105 23.30 -4.92 29.42
CA ALA A 105 24.48 -4.47 30.15
C ALA A 105 24.78 -2.97 29.92
N GLN A 106 24.78 -2.52 28.66
CA GLN A 106 24.98 -1.11 28.30
C GLN A 106 23.94 -0.18 28.93
N LEU A 107 22.67 -0.56 28.93
CA LEU A 107 21.59 0.24 29.52
C LEU A 107 21.70 0.30 31.05
N ALA A 108 22.09 -0.80 31.69
CA ALA A 108 22.38 -0.82 33.12
C ALA A 108 23.55 0.12 33.46
N ASP A 109 24.64 0.07 32.69
CA ASP A 109 25.80 0.95 32.88
C ASP A 109 25.45 2.43 32.65
N LEU A 110 24.65 2.73 31.63
CA LEU A 110 24.15 4.08 31.39
C LEU A 110 23.28 4.57 32.55
N ARG A 111 22.41 3.71 33.09
CA ARG A 111 21.55 4.06 34.22
C ARG A 111 22.36 4.33 35.49
N ILE A 112 23.41 3.54 35.76
CA ILE A 112 24.32 3.80 36.88
C ILE A 112 24.99 5.16 36.75
N SER A 113 25.48 5.51 35.56
CA SER A 113 26.11 6.82 35.33
C SER A 113 25.15 8.00 35.57
N VAL A 114 23.85 7.79 35.37
CA VAL A 114 22.81 8.77 35.67
C VAL A 114 22.54 8.83 37.18
N GLU A 115 22.47 7.69 37.86
CA GLU A 115 22.28 7.61 39.31
C GLU A 115 23.48 8.23 40.08
N GLU A 116 24.71 8.04 39.60
CA GLU A 116 25.92 8.71 40.10
C GLU A 116 25.80 10.24 39.99
N LYS A 117 25.39 10.74 38.82
CA LYS A 117 25.20 12.19 38.59
C LYS A 117 24.07 12.79 39.42
N GLN A 118 23.05 11.99 39.76
CA GLN A 118 21.92 12.41 40.59
C GLN A 118 22.21 12.32 42.09
N GLY A 119 23.40 11.86 42.49
CA GLY A 119 23.78 11.69 43.89
C GLY A 119 23.04 10.54 44.60
N LEU A 120 22.34 9.68 43.85
CA LEU A 120 21.65 8.49 44.38
C LEU A 120 22.64 7.39 44.77
N LEU A 121 23.84 7.44 44.20
CA LEU A 121 25.01 6.67 44.60
C LEU A 121 26.03 7.63 45.22
N PRO A 122 25.96 7.90 46.54
CA PRO A 122 26.84 8.87 47.17
C PRO A 122 28.32 8.44 47.04
N PRO A 123 29.25 9.38 46.76
CA PRO A 123 30.68 9.10 46.75
C PRO A 123 31.10 8.68 48.18
N PRO A 124 31.98 7.68 48.33
CA PRO A 124 32.15 7.04 49.63
C PRO A 124 33.16 7.75 50.53
N SER A 125 33.10 7.41 51.80
CA SER A 125 34.18 7.54 52.78
C SER A 125 35.29 6.46 52.62
N SER A 126 35.07 5.38 51.86
CA SER A 126 36.09 4.38 51.45
C SER A 126 35.85 3.81 50.03
N GLY A 127 36.90 3.73 49.19
CA GLY A 127 36.77 3.34 47.77
C GLY A 127 36.25 1.90 47.54
N ARG A 128 36.50 0.97 48.47
CA ARG A 128 36.13 -0.45 48.29
C ARG A 128 34.64 -0.71 48.49
N GLU A 129 34.00 0.03 49.39
CA GLU A 129 32.57 -0.13 49.71
C GLU A 129 31.68 0.41 48.59
N TYR A 130 32.13 1.47 47.92
CA TYR A 130 31.44 2.04 46.75
C TYR A 130 31.40 1.09 45.57
N GLU A 131 32.52 0.46 45.22
CA GLU A 131 32.58 -0.51 44.13
C GLU A 131 31.66 -1.72 44.37
N ILE A 132 31.57 -2.19 45.62
CA ILE A 132 30.65 -3.28 45.99
C ILE A 132 29.19 -2.85 45.83
N ARG A 133 28.81 -1.64 46.31
CA ARG A 133 27.44 -1.13 46.13
C ARG A 133 27.09 -0.91 44.66
N LYS A 134 28.03 -0.37 43.89
CA LYS A 134 27.88 -0.14 42.45
C LYS A 134 27.69 -1.46 41.70
N ALA A 135 28.50 -2.47 41.99
CA ALA A 135 28.37 -3.80 41.41
C ALA A 135 27.03 -4.46 41.77
N LYS A 136 26.60 -4.35 43.04
CA LYS A 136 25.29 -4.86 43.47
C LYS A 136 24.14 -4.16 42.75
N ARG A 137 24.17 -2.82 42.68
CA ARG A 137 23.15 -2.02 41.98
C ARG A 137 23.09 -2.34 40.49
N ARG A 138 24.25 -2.58 39.87
CA ARG A 138 24.35 -3.04 38.48
C ARG A 138 23.66 -4.37 38.27
N ALA A 139 23.92 -5.34 39.14
CA ALA A 139 23.29 -6.65 39.05
C ALA A 139 21.76 -6.55 39.18
N GLU A 140 21.25 -5.74 40.12
CA GLU A 140 19.81 -5.47 40.26
C GLU A 140 19.20 -4.84 39.00
N LEU A 141 19.86 -3.86 38.39
CA LEU A 141 19.40 -3.22 37.16
C LEU A 141 19.38 -4.19 35.96
N VAL A 142 20.42 -5.01 35.82
CA VAL A 142 20.49 -6.03 34.78
C VAL A 142 19.36 -7.04 34.95
N GLN A 143 19.14 -7.53 36.18
CA GLN A 143 18.04 -8.46 36.47
C GLN A 143 16.68 -7.83 36.15
N GLY A 144 16.42 -6.59 36.58
CA GLY A 144 15.16 -5.91 36.28
C GLY A 144 14.94 -5.69 34.77
N LEU A 145 16.00 -5.37 34.03
CA LEU A 145 15.93 -5.25 32.56
C LEU A 145 15.71 -6.60 31.88
N GLN A 146 16.25 -7.70 32.42
CA GLN A 146 16.00 -9.05 31.94
C GLN A 146 14.54 -9.46 32.17
N GLU A 147 13.98 -9.21 33.35
CA GLU A 147 12.56 -9.47 33.66
C GLU A 147 11.63 -8.67 32.74
N VAL A 148 11.96 -7.40 32.47
CA VAL A 148 11.22 -6.57 31.50
C VAL A 148 11.34 -7.15 30.09
N ALA A 149 12.54 -7.53 29.65
CA ALA A 149 12.76 -8.13 28.33
C ALA A 149 12.01 -9.47 28.18
N GLU A 150 11.97 -10.27 29.24
CA GLU A 150 11.22 -11.52 29.28
C GLU A 150 9.71 -11.28 29.09
N HIS A 151 9.15 -10.34 29.87
CA HIS A 151 7.75 -9.96 29.76
C HIS A 151 7.40 -9.39 28.38
N LEU A 152 8.28 -8.57 27.80
CA LEU A 152 8.11 -8.05 26.44
C LEU A 152 8.15 -9.16 25.39
N THR A 153 9.02 -10.15 25.58
CA THR A 153 9.14 -11.31 24.69
C THR A 153 7.85 -12.13 24.73
N ASP A 154 7.34 -12.49 25.92
CA ASP A 154 6.12 -13.31 26.07
C ASP A 154 4.87 -12.69 25.42
N ASN A 155 4.77 -11.36 25.45
CA ASN A 155 3.67 -10.63 24.82
C ASN A 155 3.86 -10.49 23.29
N MET A 156 5.09 -10.56 22.80
CA MET A 156 5.44 -10.32 21.40
C MET A 156 5.43 -11.61 20.56
N ILE A 157 5.97 -12.72 21.07
CA ILE A 157 6.26 -13.91 20.26
C ILE A 157 5.00 -14.66 19.81
N CYS A 158 5.15 -15.43 18.72
CA CYS A 158 4.16 -16.42 18.31
C CYS A 158 4.25 -17.69 19.18
N LYS A 159 3.16 -18.47 19.26
CA LYS A 159 2.99 -19.61 20.17
C LYS A 159 2.57 -20.90 19.46
N PHE A 160 3.42 -21.44 18.60
CA PHE A 160 3.16 -22.67 17.85
C PHE A 160 3.21 -23.94 18.72
N GLU A 161 2.37 -24.03 19.75
CA GLU A 161 2.43 -25.09 20.75
C GLU A 161 1.68 -26.37 20.35
N SER A 162 0.60 -26.25 19.57
CA SER A 162 -0.36 -27.34 19.39
C SER A 162 -0.84 -27.53 17.96
N LYS A 163 -0.57 -28.73 17.43
CA LYS A 163 -1.12 -29.19 16.14
C LYS A 163 -2.65 -29.31 16.17
N THR A 164 -3.24 -29.75 17.28
CA THR A 164 -4.70 -29.90 17.38
C THR A 164 -5.41 -28.56 17.33
N PHE A 165 -4.82 -27.53 17.94
CA PHE A 165 -5.31 -26.16 17.86
C PHE A 165 -5.33 -25.67 16.41
N ILE A 166 -4.20 -25.75 15.71
CA ILE A 166 -4.12 -25.19 14.34
C ILE A 166 -5.01 -25.96 13.35
N ARG A 167 -5.16 -27.28 13.50
CA ARG A 167 -6.12 -28.08 12.70
C ARG A 167 -7.57 -27.57 12.88
N GLY A 168 -7.96 -27.31 14.12
CA GLY A 168 -9.29 -26.76 14.43
C GLY A 168 -9.48 -25.33 13.92
N ALA A 169 -8.49 -24.47 14.13
CA ALA A 169 -8.49 -23.09 13.62
C ALA A 169 -8.59 -23.06 12.09
N TYR A 170 -7.82 -23.89 11.40
CA TYR A 170 -7.85 -24.03 9.95
C TYR A 170 -9.23 -24.46 9.44
N TYR A 171 -9.84 -25.47 10.07
CA TYR A 171 -11.19 -25.90 9.71
C TYR A 171 -12.21 -24.77 9.83
N LEU A 172 -12.21 -24.06 10.97
CA LEU A 172 -13.11 -22.93 11.23
C LEU A 172 -12.95 -21.85 10.16
N VAL A 173 -11.72 -21.42 9.90
CA VAL A 173 -11.39 -20.38 8.93
C VAL A 173 -11.79 -20.79 7.52
N THR A 174 -11.51 -22.04 7.12
CA THR A 174 -11.88 -22.58 5.81
C THR A 174 -13.40 -22.54 5.61
N GLN A 175 -14.18 -22.88 6.63
CA GLN A 175 -15.65 -22.78 6.58
C GLN A 175 -16.12 -21.34 6.40
N LEU A 176 -15.50 -20.38 7.08
CA LEU A 176 -15.88 -18.97 6.98
C LEU A 176 -15.53 -18.39 5.60
N LEU A 177 -14.29 -18.60 5.14
CA LEU A 177 -13.80 -18.03 3.89
C LEU A 177 -14.50 -18.61 2.66
N LEU A 178 -14.70 -19.93 2.59
CA LEU A 178 -15.38 -20.53 1.43
C LEU A 178 -16.87 -20.17 1.35
N ARG A 179 -17.49 -19.82 2.49
CA ARG A 179 -18.87 -19.34 2.49
C ARG A 179 -18.95 -17.88 2.04
N ALA A 180 -18.03 -17.03 2.48
CA ALA A 180 -17.97 -15.63 2.09
C ALA A 180 -17.53 -15.45 0.62
N TYR A 181 -16.51 -16.20 0.20
CA TYR A 181 -15.97 -16.24 -1.16
C TYR A 181 -16.39 -17.51 -1.88
N HIS A 182 -17.66 -17.56 -2.26
CA HIS A 182 -18.31 -18.72 -2.89
C HIS A 182 -17.65 -19.24 -4.19
N GLN A 183 -16.82 -18.43 -4.85
CA GLN A 183 -16.06 -18.84 -6.05
C GLN A 183 -14.66 -19.40 -5.71
N GLY A 184 -14.25 -19.39 -4.44
CA GLY A 184 -13.02 -19.99 -3.93
C GLY A 184 -11.80 -19.07 -3.92
N ILE A 185 -10.68 -19.64 -3.44
CA ILE A 185 -9.34 -19.03 -3.50
C ILE A 185 -8.55 -19.72 -4.61
N HIS A 186 -8.08 -18.93 -5.57
CA HIS A 186 -7.38 -19.39 -6.77
C HIS A 186 -5.90 -19.03 -6.67
N VAL A 187 -5.05 -19.94 -7.11
CA VAL A 187 -3.59 -19.76 -7.20
C VAL A 187 -3.09 -20.40 -8.50
N SER A 188 -1.99 -19.90 -9.05
CA SER A 188 -1.34 -20.55 -10.19
C SER A 188 -0.68 -21.85 -9.77
N SER A 189 -0.92 -22.90 -10.56
CA SER A 189 -0.31 -24.20 -10.35
C SER A 189 1.21 -24.18 -10.50
N GLU A 190 1.71 -23.44 -11.50
CA GLU A 190 3.14 -23.31 -11.77
C GLU A 190 3.85 -22.55 -10.65
N GLU A 191 3.26 -21.44 -10.19
CA GLU A 191 3.83 -20.63 -9.10
C GLU A 191 3.91 -21.42 -7.80
N VAL A 192 2.90 -22.26 -7.51
CA VAL A 192 2.90 -23.14 -6.34
C VAL A 192 4.01 -24.20 -6.43
N LEU A 193 4.21 -24.81 -7.59
CA LEU A 193 5.28 -25.80 -7.78
C LEU A 193 6.67 -25.15 -7.59
N ARG A 194 6.87 -23.98 -8.19
CA ARG A 194 8.10 -23.20 -8.00
C ARG A 194 8.33 -22.84 -6.54
N LEU A 195 7.30 -22.35 -5.85
CA LEU A 195 7.38 -22.01 -4.43
C LEU A 195 7.74 -23.23 -3.56
N ARG A 196 7.16 -24.40 -3.83
CA ARG A 196 7.48 -25.63 -3.11
C ARG A 196 8.93 -26.06 -3.33
N ASN A 197 9.42 -26.03 -4.56
CA ASN A 197 10.82 -26.35 -4.86
C ASN A 197 11.78 -25.42 -4.10
N VAL A 198 11.50 -24.11 -4.11
CA VAL A 198 12.29 -23.14 -3.34
C VAL A 198 12.20 -23.41 -1.83
N ALA A 199 11.02 -23.79 -1.32
CA ALA A 199 10.86 -24.12 0.09
C ALA A 199 11.66 -25.36 0.51
N GLU A 200 11.74 -26.39 -0.34
CA GLU A 200 12.56 -27.58 -0.08
C GLU A 200 14.06 -27.24 -0.07
N GLU A 201 14.52 -26.34 -0.96
CA GLU A 201 15.89 -25.85 -0.94
C GLU A 201 16.19 -24.98 0.29
N ALA A 202 15.26 -24.09 0.63
CA ALA A 202 15.36 -23.21 1.79
C ALA A 202 15.41 -24.03 3.08
N GLU A 203 14.62 -25.10 3.19
CA GLU A 203 14.67 -26.04 4.32
C GLU A 203 16.06 -26.69 4.45
N LYS A 204 16.61 -27.23 3.35
CA LYS A 204 17.94 -27.87 3.33
C LYS A 204 19.07 -26.91 3.74
N LYS A 205 18.97 -25.65 3.32
CA LYS A 205 19.95 -24.59 3.62
C LYS A 205 19.64 -23.85 4.93
N LYS A 206 18.55 -24.22 5.62
CA LYS A 206 18.05 -23.53 6.82
C LYS A 206 17.83 -22.02 6.60
N GLN A 207 17.31 -21.65 5.44
CA GLN A 207 16.98 -20.30 5.04
C GLN A 207 15.50 -20.01 5.27
N SER A 208 15.17 -18.83 5.78
CA SER A 208 13.79 -18.39 5.93
C SER A 208 13.22 -17.86 4.62
N ILE A 209 11.96 -18.21 4.32
CA ILE A 209 11.16 -17.52 3.30
C ILE A 209 10.41 -16.36 3.97
N ILE A 210 10.59 -15.16 3.43
CA ILE A 210 9.95 -13.93 3.85
C ILE A 210 8.86 -13.59 2.83
N PHE A 211 7.62 -13.88 3.20
CA PHE A 211 6.44 -13.53 2.42
C PHE A 211 6.12 -12.04 2.60
N LEU A 212 6.05 -11.32 1.49
CA LEU A 212 5.76 -9.89 1.44
C LEU A 212 4.48 -9.63 0.64
N PRO A 213 3.29 -9.84 1.25
CA PRO A 213 2.01 -9.57 0.61
C PRO A 213 1.67 -8.07 0.54
N CYS A 214 0.87 -7.69 -0.46
CA CYS A 214 0.08 -6.44 -0.42
C CYS A 214 -1.06 -6.55 0.61
N HIS A 215 -1.61 -5.43 1.09
CA HIS A 215 -2.64 -5.44 2.11
C HIS A 215 -3.90 -4.67 1.70
N ARG A 216 -5.02 -5.36 1.51
CA ARG A 216 -6.32 -4.80 1.11
C ARG A 216 -7.45 -5.16 2.09
N SER A 217 -7.36 -6.32 2.74
CA SER A 217 -8.41 -6.85 3.62
C SER A 217 -7.82 -7.55 4.85
N HIS A 218 -8.62 -7.67 5.92
CA HIS A 218 -8.33 -8.58 7.02
C HIS A 218 -8.31 -10.05 6.60
N VAL A 219 -8.76 -10.37 5.38
CA VAL A 219 -8.68 -11.71 4.80
C VAL A 219 -7.26 -12.05 4.33
N ASP A 220 -6.38 -11.08 4.07
CA ASP A 220 -5.07 -11.33 3.42
C ASP A 220 -4.18 -12.29 4.23
N TYR A 221 -3.91 -11.99 5.51
CA TYR A 221 -3.08 -12.87 6.35
C TYR A 221 -3.77 -14.20 6.64
N VAL A 222 -5.11 -14.21 6.65
CA VAL A 222 -5.88 -15.45 6.84
C VAL A 222 -5.75 -16.35 5.61
N ALA A 223 -5.86 -15.77 4.41
CA ALA A 223 -5.69 -16.46 3.14
C ALA A 223 -4.26 -16.99 3.00
N GLN A 224 -3.25 -16.19 3.34
CA GLN A 224 -1.85 -16.60 3.27
C GLN A 224 -1.54 -17.79 4.19
N GLN A 225 -1.95 -17.72 5.46
CA GLN A 225 -1.80 -18.84 6.42
C GLN A 225 -2.49 -20.11 5.93
N LEU A 226 -3.71 -19.96 5.39
CA LEU A 226 -4.50 -21.07 4.90
C LEU A 226 -3.95 -21.67 3.59
N LEU A 227 -3.32 -20.86 2.72
CA LEU A 227 -2.57 -21.34 1.56
C LEU A 227 -1.34 -22.13 2.00
N CYS A 228 -0.49 -21.59 2.88
CA CYS A 228 0.68 -22.31 3.39
C CYS A 228 0.29 -23.65 4.02
N TYR A 229 -0.76 -23.66 4.85
CA TYR A 229 -1.29 -24.88 5.45
C TYR A 229 -1.75 -25.89 4.38
N ARG A 230 -2.53 -25.43 3.39
CA ARG A 230 -3.08 -26.29 2.33
C ARG A 230 -2.00 -26.85 1.41
N LEU A 231 -0.94 -26.06 1.18
CA LEU A 231 0.20 -26.41 0.36
C LEU A 231 1.27 -27.23 1.11
N GLY A 232 1.08 -27.49 2.41
CA GLY A 232 2.06 -28.24 3.22
C GLY A 232 3.37 -27.49 3.44
N LEU A 233 3.33 -26.16 3.46
CA LEU A 233 4.47 -25.31 3.80
C LEU A 233 4.41 -24.91 5.27
N ALA A 234 5.57 -24.81 5.93
CA ALA A 234 5.65 -24.27 7.29
C ALA A 234 5.02 -22.86 7.35
N LEU A 235 4.03 -22.69 8.24
CA LEU A 235 3.34 -21.42 8.46
C LEU A 235 4.33 -20.30 8.80
N PRO A 236 4.19 -19.12 8.17
CA PRO A 236 5.03 -17.99 8.52
C PRO A 236 4.59 -17.35 9.83
N VAL A 237 5.55 -16.77 10.55
CA VAL A 237 5.28 -15.86 11.66
C VAL A 237 4.75 -14.54 11.11
N VAL A 238 3.54 -14.14 11.48
CA VAL A 238 2.86 -12.96 10.95
C VAL A 238 3.13 -11.74 11.81
N VAL A 239 3.77 -10.71 11.27
CA VAL A 239 3.92 -9.44 11.99
C VAL A 239 2.58 -8.71 12.07
N ALA A 240 2.06 -8.60 13.29
CA ALA A 240 0.78 -7.97 13.59
C ALA A 240 0.96 -6.73 14.49
N GLY A 241 0.16 -5.69 14.25
CA GLY A 241 0.12 -4.54 15.17
C GLY A 241 -0.54 -4.91 16.50
N ASP A 242 0.02 -4.43 17.61
CA ASP A 242 -0.47 -4.70 18.98
C ASP A 242 -1.93 -4.23 19.23
N ASN A 243 -2.50 -3.42 18.34
CA ASN A 243 -3.93 -3.09 18.37
C ASN A 243 -4.87 -4.28 18.08
N LEU A 244 -4.35 -5.42 17.62
CA LEU A 244 -5.09 -6.67 17.45
C LEU A 244 -4.93 -7.60 18.67
N ASN A 245 -4.10 -7.22 19.64
CA ASN A 245 -3.86 -7.99 20.86
C ASN A 245 -4.88 -7.63 21.94
N PHE A 246 -6.07 -8.19 21.85
CA PHE A 246 -7.12 -8.05 22.87
C PHE A 246 -7.51 -9.43 23.44
N PRO A 247 -8.12 -9.49 24.63
CA PRO A 247 -8.38 -10.77 25.30
C PRO A 247 -9.11 -11.78 24.39
N LEU A 248 -8.76 -13.06 24.52
CA LEU A 248 -9.20 -14.18 23.68
C LEU A 248 -8.66 -14.17 22.25
N VAL A 249 -8.96 -13.14 21.45
CA VAL A 249 -8.54 -13.09 20.04
C VAL A 249 -7.03 -12.94 19.90
N GLY A 250 -6.41 -12.14 20.78
CA GLY A 250 -4.97 -11.94 20.79
C GLY A 250 -4.20 -13.24 20.97
N SER A 251 -4.59 -14.00 22.00
CA SER A 251 -4.03 -15.32 22.27
C SER A 251 -4.28 -16.31 21.13
N PHE A 252 -5.51 -16.34 20.57
CA PHE A 252 -5.82 -17.18 19.42
C PHE A 252 -4.89 -16.91 18.24
N LEU A 253 -4.67 -15.63 17.92
CA LEU A 253 -3.80 -15.22 16.81
C LEU A 253 -2.33 -15.57 17.09
N GLN A 254 -1.82 -15.41 18.31
CA GLN A 254 -0.46 -15.83 18.65
C GLN A 254 -0.25 -17.34 18.43
N HIS A 255 -1.22 -18.16 18.82
CA HIS A 255 -1.18 -19.60 18.58
C HIS A 255 -1.35 -19.97 17.11
N ALA A 256 -1.93 -19.07 16.31
CA ALA A 256 -2.02 -19.17 14.86
C ALA A 256 -0.81 -18.54 14.12
N GLY A 257 0.19 -18.01 14.83
CA GLY A 257 1.45 -17.50 14.25
C GLY A 257 1.67 -15.99 14.34
N ALA A 258 0.80 -15.23 14.99
CA ALA A 258 0.98 -13.78 15.10
C ALA A 258 2.11 -13.40 16.07
N MET A 259 2.95 -12.46 15.63
CA MET A 259 3.93 -11.72 16.43
C MET A 259 3.44 -10.28 16.61
N TYR A 260 3.30 -9.79 17.85
CA TYR A 260 2.79 -8.44 18.11
C TYR A 260 3.87 -7.37 18.18
N ILE A 261 3.67 -6.30 17.42
CA ILE A 261 4.61 -5.18 17.38
C ILE A 261 3.93 -3.83 17.68
N ARG A 262 4.63 -2.99 18.44
CA ARG A 262 4.21 -1.60 18.71
C ARG A 262 4.20 -0.77 17.42
N ARG A 263 3.27 0.18 17.29
CA ARG A 263 3.23 1.09 16.13
C ARG A 263 4.36 2.12 16.10
N SER A 264 4.89 2.47 17.27
CA SER A 264 6.02 3.39 17.44
C SER A 264 6.90 2.89 18.56
N PHE A 265 8.21 2.93 18.34
CA PHE A 265 9.20 2.41 19.28
C PHE A 265 9.75 3.54 20.16
N GLY A 266 9.58 4.81 19.76
CA GLY A 266 10.13 5.97 20.47
C GLY A 266 11.64 5.84 20.67
N ASP A 267 12.11 6.20 21.86
CA ASP A 267 13.51 6.06 22.29
C ASP A 267 13.78 4.75 23.07
N ASP A 268 12.89 3.75 22.97
CA ASP A 268 13.01 2.47 23.66
C ASP A 268 14.05 1.56 22.97
N GLN A 269 15.31 1.74 23.40
CA GLN A 269 16.45 0.97 22.89
C GLN A 269 16.37 -0.52 23.24
N LEU A 270 15.78 -0.86 24.40
CA LEU A 270 15.64 -2.25 24.83
C LEU A 270 14.68 -2.98 23.91
N TYR A 271 13.48 -2.42 23.71
CA TYR A 271 12.47 -3.00 22.83
C TYR A 271 12.96 -3.12 21.38
N THR A 272 13.62 -2.09 20.85
CA THR A 272 14.20 -2.13 19.49
C THR A 272 15.21 -3.27 19.33
N THR A 273 16.07 -3.46 20.33
CA THR A 273 17.10 -4.51 20.30
C THR A 273 16.50 -5.89 20.50
N LEU A 274 15.47 -6.03 21.34
CA LEU A 274 14.72 -7.26 21.54
C LEU A 274 14.02 -7.72 20.26
N VAL A 275 13.38 -6.80 19.53
CA VAL A 275 12.77 -7.10 18.23
C VAL A 275 13.82 -7.57 17.21
N GLN A 276 14.98 -6.89 17.15
CA GLN A 276 16.09 -7.33 16.29
C GLN A 276 16.55 -8.76 16.66
N ALA A 277 16.77 -9.04 17.95
CA ALA A 277 17.19 -10.35 18.41
C ALA A 277 16.20 -11.46 18.07
N TYR A 278 14.89 -11.17 18.16
CA TYR A 278 13.86 -12.13 17.76
C TYR A 278 13.84 -12.38 16.25
N ILE A 279 13.95 -11.34 15.42
CA ILE A 279 14.07 -11.51 13.96
C ILE A 279 15.34 -12.30 13.61
N ASP A 280 16.47 -12.02 14.27
CA ASP A 280 17.70 -12.79 14.08
C ASP A 280 17.48 -14.28 14.41
N VAL A 281 16.85 -14.60 15.54
CA VAL A 281 16.52 -15.98 15.95
C VAL A 281 15.62 -16.68 14.93
N LEU A 282 14.59 -15.99 14.43
CA LEU A 282 13.70 -16.56 13.41
C LEU A 282 14.46 -16.88 12.11
N LEU A 283 15.26 -15.92 11.63
CA LEU A 283 16.00 -16.06 10.37
C LEU A 283 17.14 -17.09 10.46
N GLN A 284 17.87 -17.15 11.58
CA GLN A 284 18.87 -18.19 11.85
C GLN A 284 18.26 -19.58 12.03
N GLY A 285 17.02 -19.61 12.52
CA GLY A 285 16.24 -20.82 12.67
C GLY A 285 15.74 -21.38 11.34
N GLY A 286 15.65 -20.56 10.28
CA GLY A 286 14.99 -20.92 9.02
C GLY A 286 13.46 -20.87 9.10
N TYR A 287 12.91 -20.12 10.08
CA TYR A 287 11.47 -19.97 10.25
C TYR A 287 10.92 -18.94 9.26
N ASN A 288 9.84 -19.27 8.56
CA ASN A 288 9.22 -18.37 7.60
C ASN A 288 8.63 -17.13 8.31
N LEU A 289 8.66 -15.99 7.63
CA LEU A 289 8.18 -14.71 8.14
C LEU A 289 7.19 -14.10 7.15
N GLU A 290 6.14 -13.47 7.65
CA GLU A 290 5.17 -12.72 6.85
C GLU A 290 5.08 -11.29 7.38
N CYS A 291 5.28 -10.31 6.50
CA CYS A 291 4.98 -8.92 6.83
C CYS A 291 4.42 -8.15 5.63
N PHE A 292 3.34 -7.40 5.87
CA PHE A 292 2.76 -6.53 4.86
C PHE A 292 3.69 -5.36 4.58
N ILE A 293 4.22 -5.31 3.36
CA ILE A 293 5.19 -4.28 2.96
C ILE A 293 4.63 -2.85 3.08
N GLU A 294 3.32 -2.70 2.98
CA GLU A 294 2.60 -1.42 3.07
C GLU A 294 2.39 -0.93 4.52
N GLY A 295 2.54 -1.83 5.50
CA GLY A 295 2.30 -1.58 6.92
C GLY A 295 0.83 -1.35 7.31
N GLY A 296 -0.11 -1.37 6.35
CA GLY A 296 -1.54 -1.25 6.61
C GLY A 296 -2.37 -1.43 5.36
N ARG A 297 -3.68 -1.69 5.53
CA ARG A 297 -4.62 -1.92 4.42
C ARG A 297 -4.74 -0.71 3.49
N SER A 298 -4.79 -0.93 2.19
CA SER A 298 -5.18 0.10 1.23
C SER A 298 -6.69 0.37 1.33
N ARG A 299 -7.06 1.64 1.53
CA ARG A 299 -8.48 2.07 1.52
C ARG A 299 -8.94 2.48 0.13
N THR A 300 -8.00 2.69 -0.79
CA THR A 300 -8.26 3.16 -2.15
C THR A 300 -8.15 2.06 -3.20
N GLY A 301 -7.69 0.86 -2.84
CA GLY A 301 -7.48 -0.26 -3.77
C GLY A 301 -6.13 -0.25 -4.49
N LYS A 302 -5.33 0.80 -4.30
CA LYS A 302 -3.96 0.94 -4.86
C LYS A 302 -2.92 0.40 -3.90
N LEU A 303 -1.76 -0.01 -4.42
CA LEU A 303 -0.62 -0.29 -3.56
C LEU A 303 -0.16 0.98 -2.82
N LEU A 304 0.18 0.83 -1.55
CA LEU A 304 0.71 1.90 -0.72
C LEU A 304 2.25 1.93 -0.78
N PRO A 305 2.88 3.09 -0.54
CA PRO A 305 4.34 3.17 -0.41
C PRO A 305 4.87 2.24 0.68
N PRO A 306 6.07 1.64 0.49
CA PRO A 306 6.56 0.61 1.37
C PRO A 306 6.96 1.19 2.74
N LYS A 307 6.70 0.44 3.80
CA LYS A 307 7.15 0.72 5.17
C LYS A 307 8.37 -0.12 5.48
N PHE A 308 9.46 0.57 5.78
CA PHE A 308 10.76 -0.07 5.93
C PHE A 308 11.04 -0.69 7.31
N GLY A 309 10.09 -0.65 8.25
CA GLY A 309 10.32 -1.05 9.64
C GLY A 309 10.88 -2.46 9.79
N ILE A 310 10.09 -3.48 9.45
CA ILE A 310 10.51 -4.89 9.53
C ILE A 310 11.62 -5.20 8.53
N LEU A 311 11.52 -4.69 7.30
CA LEU A 311 12.55 -4.87 6.27
C LEU A 311 13.93 -4.36 6.71
N SER A 312 13.97 -3.33 7.56
CA SER A 312 15.21 -2.83 8.17
C SER A 312 15.86 -3.90 9.05
N PHE A 313 15.09 -4.54 9.96
CA PHE A 313 15.61 -5.58 10.84
C PHE A 313 16.12 -6.80 10.04
N VAL A 314 15.38 -7.20 9.01
CA VAL A 314 15.79 -8.28 8.10
C VAL A 314 17.11 -7.92 7.39
N LEU A 315 17.17 -6.73 6.78
CA LEU A 315 18.37 -6.26 6.10
C LEU A 315 19.57 -6.19 7.06
N ASP A 316 19.38 -5.67 8.27
CA ASP A 316 20.44 -5.57 9.29
C ASP A 316 20.95 -6.95 9.75
N SER A 317 20.09 -7.96 9.77
CA SER A 317 20.46 -9.35 10.07
C SER A 317 21.45 -9.89 9.04
N LEU A 318 21.21 -9.60 7.75
CA LEU A 318 22.10 -10.01 6.66
C LEU A 318 23.37 -9.16 6.57
N LEU A 319 23.26 -7.83 6.68
CA LEU A 319 24.41 -6.93 6.59
C LEU A 319 25.42 -7.12 7.73
N SER A 320 24.94 -7.53 8.90
CA SER A 320 25.79 -7.88 10.05
C SER A 320 26.44 -9.26 9.98
N GLY A 321 26.04 -10.10 9.02
CA GLY A 321 26.51 -11.47 8.90
C GLY A 321 25.91 -12.46 9.91
N ARG A 322 24.92 -12.06 10.71
CA ARG A 322 24.20 -12.97 11.63
C ARG A 322 23.36 -13.99 10.89
N VAL A 323 22.93 -13.65 9.68
CA VAL A 323 22.16 -14.51 8.76
C VAL A 323 22.88 -14.50 7.42
N GLU A 324 23.18 -15.68 6.89
CA GLU A 324 23.86 -15.82 5.60
C GLU A 324 22.97 -15.33 4.46
N ASP A 325 21.74 -15.81 4.38
CA ASP A 325 20.78 -15.43 3.34
C ASP A 325 19.33 -15.64 3.82
N ALA A 326 18.39 -15.00 3.13
CA ALA A 326 16.95 -15.19 3.28
C ALA A 326 16.27 -15.06 1.91
N ILE A 327 15.16 -15.77 1.71
CA ILE A 327 14.44 -15.77 0.44
C ILE A 327 13.28 -14.78 0.51
N ILE A 328 13.20 -13.84 -0.42
CA ILE A 328 12.07 -12.91 -0.54
C ILE A 328 11.03 -13.52 -1.47
N CYS A 329 9.78 -13.59 -1.00
CA CYS A 329 8.62 -14.02 -1.80
C CYS A 329 7.56 -12.90 -1.83
N PRO A 330 7.54 -12.06 -2.88
CA PRO A 330 6.46 -11.09 -3.10
C PRO A 330 5.13 -11.80 -3.39
N VAL A 331 4.04 -11.34 -2.77
CA VAL A 331 2.71 -11.97 -2.92
C VAL A 331 1.66 -10.92 -3.29
N SER A 332 0.91 -11.19 -4.35
CA SER A 332 -0.23 -10.37 -4.76
C SER A 332 -1.54 -11.04 -4.35
N THR A 333 -2.48 -10.27 -3.82
CA THR A 333 -3.81 -10.77 -3.43
C THR A 333 -4.89 -9.84 -3.96
N GLN A 334 -5.83 -10.42 -4.69
CA GLN A 334 -6.87 -9.71 -5.43
C GLN A 334 -8.26 -10.30 -5.15
N TYR A 335 -9.28 -9.46 -5.17
CA TYR A 335 -10.63 -9.80 -4.75
C TYR A 335 -11.65 -9.33 -5.78
N ASP A 336 -12.70 -10.12 -6.02
CA ASP A 336 -13.86 -9.60 -6.75
C ASP A 336 -14.62 -8.56 -5.91
N LYS A 337 -14.81 -8.80 -4.60
CA LYS A 337 -15.41 -7.86 -3.65
C LYS A 337 -14.74 -7.93 -2.30
N VAL A 338 -14.30 -6.78 -1.78
CA VAL A 338 -13.71 -6.66 -0.44
C VAL A 338 -14.79 -6.28 0.57
N ILE A 339 -14.89 -7.06 1.65
CA ILE A 339 -15.92 -6.93 2.69
C ILE A 339 -15.92 -5.53 3.30
N GLU A 340 -14.73 -5.00 3.61
CA GLU A 340 -14.57 -3.76 4.36
C GLU A 340 -14.75 -2.48 3.54
N THR A 341 -15.11 -2.59 2.25
CA THR A 341 -15.17 -1.43 1.35
C THR A 341 -16.16 -0.37 1.80
N GLU A 342 -17.32 -0.75 2.35
CA GLU A 342 -18.29 0.22 2.89
C GLU A 342 -17.70 1.02 4.05
N GLY A 343 -17.01 0.34 4.98
CA GLY A 343 -16.28 0.98 6.07
C GLY A 343 -15.20 1.93 5.57
N TYR A 344 -14.45 1.54 4.53
CA TYR A 344 -13.42 2.38 3.91
C TYR A 344 -14.00 3.67 3.34
N VAL A 345 -15.15 3.62 2.67
CA VAL A 345 -15.80 4.83 2.14
C VAL A 345 -16.12 5.83 3.25
N THR A 346 -16.68 5.36 4.37
CA THR A 346 -16.99 6.25 5.49
C THR A 346 -15.73 6.86 6.13
N GLU A 347 -14.65 6.08 6.29
CA GLU A 347 -13.34 6.57 6.75
C GLU A 347 -12.78 7.65 5.80
N LEU A 348 -12.83 7.41 4.49
CA LEU A 348 -12.33 8.31 3.46
C LEU A 348 -13.14 9.60 3.35
N LEU A 349 -14.42 9.59 3.73
CA LEU A 349 -15.30 10.76 3.81
C LEU A 349 -15.23 11.52 5.15
N GLY A 350 -14.30 11.12 6.03
CA GLY A 350 -13.96 11.84 7.25
C GLY A 350 -14.68 11.37 8.50
N VAL A 351 -15.52 10.34 8.42
CA VAL A 351 -16.14 9.74 9.61
C VAL A 351 -15.04 9.05 10.42
N PRO A 352 -14.93 9.29 11.74
CA PRO A 352 -13.91 8.65 12.56
C PRO A 352 -13.98 7.13 12.43
N LYS A 353 -12.79 6.53 12.25
CA LYS A 353 -12.61 5.07 12.20
C LYS A 353 -13.36 4.40 13.34
N LYS A 354 -14.41 3.65 13.02
CA LYS A 354 -14.92 2.64 13.95
C LYS A 354 -13.84 1.57 14.07
N LYS A 355 -13.57 1.11 15.29
CA LYS A 355 -12.70 -0.04 15.51
C LYS A 355 -13.44 -1.29 15.03
N GLU A 356 -13.50 -1.50 13.72
CA GLU A 356 -13.96 -2.77 13.17
C GLU A 356 -12.93 -3.82 13.56
N ASN A 357 -13.37 -4.82 14.31
CA ASN A 357 -12.50 -5.85 14.86
C ASN A 357 -12.65 -7.14 14.05
N LEU A 358 -11.57 -7.92 13.97
CA LEU A 358 -11.61 -9.33 13.55
C LEU A 358 -12.71 -10.12 14.28
N ALA A 359 -13.03 -9.73 15.51
CA ALA A 359 -14.14 -10.27 16.28
C ALA A 359 -15.51 -10.03 15.62
N ASP A 360 -15.74 -8.89 14.94
CA ASP A 360 -17.01 -8.61 14.24
C ASP A 360 -17.14 -9.51 12.99
N PHE A 361 -16.03 -9.79 12.31
CA PHE A 361 -15.99 -10.77 11.22
C PHE A 361 -16.27 -12.20 11.71
N LEU A 362 -15.66 -12.60 12.84
CA LEU A 362 -15.85 -13.93 13.44
C LEU A 362 -17.23 -14.12 14.11
N SER A 363 -17.80 -13.05 14.70
CA SER A 363 -19.08 -13.06 15.42
C SER A 363 -20.28 -12.74 14.54
N GLY A 364 -20.10 -12.07 13.39
CA GLY A 364 -21.13 -11.80 12.38
C GLY A 364 -21.60 -13.04 11.60
N GLY A 365 -21.38 -14.25 12.15
CA GLY A 365 -21.51 -15.55 11.51
C GLY A 365 -22.89 -15.95 10.99
N SER A 366 -23.94 -15.13 11.06
CA SER A 366 -25.19 -15.36 10.32
C SER A 366 -25.25 -14.61 8.98
N ASN A 367 -24.70 -13.39 8.91
CA ASN A 367 -24.68 -12.57 7.69
C ASN A 367 -23.41 -12.79 6.85
N VAL A 368 -22.25 -13.09 7.46
CA VAL A 368 -21.01 -13.37 6.71
C VAL A 368 -21.13 -14.65 5.88
N LEU A 369 -21.95 -15.61 6.32
CA LEU A 369 -22.17 -16.89 5.62
C LEU A 369 -23.13 -16.80 4.42
N SER A 370 -23.84 -15.68 4.24
CA SER A 370 -24.70 -15.42 3.08
C SER A 370 -24.06 -14.48 2.05
N LEU A 371 -22.86 -13.94 2.35
CA LEU A 371 -22.15 -13.06 1.43
C LEU A 371 -21.70 -13.83 0.18
N ARG A 372 -21.89 -13.22 -0.99
CA ARG A 372 -21.41 -13.72 -2.28
C ARG A 372 -20.34 -12.77 -2.82
N LEU A 373 -19.14 -12.83 -2.24
CA LEU A 373 -18.07 -11.86 -2.52
C LEU A 373 -17.21 -12.20 -3.76
N GLY A 374 -17.61 -13.22 -4.51
CA GLY A 374 -16.88 -13.72 -5.66
C GLY A 374 -15.67 -14.57 -5.25
N ARG A 375 -14.54 -14.37 -5.94
CA ARG A 375 -13.29 -15.12 -5.80
C ARG A 375 -12.20 -14.29 -5.14
N VAL A 376 -11.22 -14.98 -4.56
CA VAL A 376 -9.91 -14.42 -4.17
C VAL A 376 -8.85 -15.02 -5.08
N ASP A 377 -7.97 -14.20 -5.62
CA ASP A 377 -6.85 -14.62 -6.47
C ASP A 377 -5.54 -14.26 -5.76
N VAL A 378 -4.68 -15.26 -5.54
CA VAL A 378 -3.38 -15.08 -4.89
C VAL A 378 -2.28 -15.55 -5.82
N ARG A 379 -1.28 -14.67 -6.05
CA ARG A 379 -0.13 -14.94 -6.92
C ARG A 379 1.17 -14.80 -6.18
N PHE A 380 2.09 -15.70 -6.47
CA PHE A 380 3.44 -15.71 -5.92
C PHE A 380 4.42 -15.33 -7.02
N HIS A 381 5.09 -14.20 -6.85
CA HIS A 381 6.22 -13.87 -7.70
C HIS A 381 7.34 -14.91 -7.51
N GLU A 382 8.23 -15.05 -8.49
CA GLU A 382 9.43 -15.87 -8.35
C GLU A 382 10.22 -15.46 -7.10
N PRO A 383 10.40 -16.37 -6.12
CA PRO A 383 11.17 -16.05 -4.92
C PRO A 383 12.65 -15.87 -5.25
N TRP A 384 13.32 -14.95 -4.58
CA TRP A 384 14.72 -14.61 -4.88
C TRP A 384 15.58 -14.41 -3.63
N SER A 385 16.88 -14.64 -3.75
CA SER A 385 17.86 -14.51 -2.67
C SER A 385 18.10 -13.05 -2.29
N LEU A 386 17.87 -12.71 -1.01
CA LEU A 386 18.13 -11.37 -0.49
C LEU A 386 19.62 -11.04 -0.48
N ARG A 387 20.48 -12.02 -0.17
CA ARG A 387 21.93 -11.86 -0.26
C ARG A 387 22.36 -11.52 -1.69
N GLY A 388 21.88 -12.29 -2.67
CA GLY A 388 22.19 -12.05 -4.08
C GLY A 388 21.75 -10.66 -4.54
N PHE A 389 20.57 -10.21 -4.09
CA PHE A 389 20.11 -8.84 -4.33
C PHE A 389 21.03 -7.78 -3.71
N ILE A 390 21.43 -7.95 -2.44
CA ILE A 390 22.32 -7.02 -1.75
C ILE A 390 23.65 -6.91 -2.50
N ASP A 391 24.23 -8.04 -2.89
CA ASP A 391 25.53 -8.10 -3.56
C ASP A 391 25.49 -7.44 -4.96
N ASP A 392 24.44 -7.70 -5.75
CA ASP A 392 24.21 -7.02 -7.03
C ASP A 392 24.09 -5.51 -6.85
N GLN A 393 23.29 -5.04 -5.88
CA GLN A 393 23.12 -3.61 -5.65
C GLN A 393 24.39 -2.92 -5.14
N ILE A 394 25.16 -3.58 -4.26
CA ILE A 394 26.45 -3.05 -3.79
C ILE A 394 27.44 -2.94 -4.97
N SER A 395 27.49 -3.94 -5.85
CA SER A 395 28.36 -3.92 -7.05
C SER A 395 28.01 -2.79 -8.03
N ARG A 396 26.72 -2.46 -8.17
CA ARG A 396 26.27 -1.32 -8.98
C ARG A 396 26.59 0.04 -8.33
N LEU A 397 26.60 0.09 -7.00
CA LEU A 397 26.84 1.32 -6.24
C LEU A 397 28.33 1.61 -6.04
N SER A 398 29.17 0.58 -6.02
CA SER A 398 30.59 0.67 -5.73
C SER A 398 31.38 -0.02 -6.84
N LYS A 399 32.31 0.67 -7.51
CA LYS A 399 33.27 0.05 -8.46
C LYS A 399 34.30 -0.88 -7.76
N VAL A 400 34.00 -1.38 -6.56
CA VAL A 400 34.92 -2.14 -5.69
C VAL A 400 34.33 -3.54 -5.47
N PRO A 401 35.12 -4.63 -5.60
CA PRO A 401 34.64 -6.00 -5.44
C PRO A 401 34.15 -6.35 -4.03
N SER A 402 33.17 -7.26 -4.00
CA SER A 402 32.33 -7.72 -2.88
C SER A 402 33.05 -8.58 -1.81
N ALA A 403 34.13 -8.10 -1.20
CA ALA A 403 34.88 -8.92 -0.21
C ALA A 403 35.46 -8.16 0.99
N ILE A 404 34.92 -6.99 1.35
CA ILE A 404 35.40 -6.23 2.51
C ILE A 404 34.30 -6.25 3.58
N HIS A 405 34.65 -6.63 4.82
CA HIS A 405 33.80 -6.42 5.99
C HIS A 405 33.50 -4.91 6.11
N VAL A 406 32.36 -4.47 5.60
CA VAL A 406 31.91 -3.08 5.68
C VAL A 406 31.36 -2.83 7.07
N ASP A 407 31.95 -1.89 7.79
CA ASP A 407 31.35 -1.40 9.03
C ASP A 407 30.15 -0.51 8.70
N TRP A 408 28.95 -1.08 8.85
CA TRP A 408 27.68 -0.40 8.58
C TRP A 408 27.34 0.69 9.60
N THR A 409 28.15 0.87 10.65
CA THR A 409 27.99 1.97 11.62
C THR A 409 28.51 3.31 11.09
N ASP A 410 29.37 3.33 10.06
CA ASP A 410 29.88 4.56 9.44
C ASP A 410 28.77 5.36 8.73
N THR A 411 28.84 6.69 8.84
CA THR A 411 27.86 7.64 8.30
C THR A 411 27.73 7.53 6.78
N LYS A 412 28.81 7.20 6.07
CA LYS A 412 28.77 7.00 4.61
C LYS A 412 28.01 5.72 4.23
N ASN A 413 28.20 4.65 4.99
CA ASN A 413 27.55 3.36 4.76
C ASN A 413 26.06 3.39 5.14
N GLN A 414 25.65 4.27 6.06
CA GLN A 414 24.24 4.51 6.37
C GLN A 414 23.43 5.04 5.18
N VAL A 415 24.01 5.91 4.33
CA VAL A 415 23.34 6.41 3.13
C VAL A 415 23.14 5.28 2.11
N VAL A 416 24.16 4.44 1.92
CA VAL A 416 24.09 3.25 1.07
C VAL A 416 23.02 2.29 1.59
N ARG A 417 23.03 1.99 2.89
CA ARG A 417 22.01 1.16 3.56
C ARG A 417 20.60 1.68 3.35
N GLN A 418 20.36 2.99 3.52
CA GLN A 418 19.04 3.59 3.27
C GLN A 418 18.62 3.46 1.80
N LYS A 419 19.56 3.61 0.86
CA LYS A 419 19.30 3.41 -0.57
C LYS A 419 18.98 1.95 -0.89
N LEU A 420 19.72 1.00 -0.31
CA LEU A 420 19.45 -0.45 -0.43
C LEU A 420 18.05 -0.79 0.09
N LEU A 421 17.73 -0.36 1.32
CA LEU A 421 16.43 -0.60 1.94
C LEU A 421 15.27 -0.01 1.13
N ARG A 422 15.45 1.20 0.58
CA ARG A 422 14.47 1.81 -0.32
C ARG A 422 14.30 1.01 -1.60
N THR A 423 15.40 0.61 -2.22
CA THR A 423 15.39 -0.14 -3.48
C THR A 423 14.76 -1.52 -3.29
N LEU A 424 15.06 -2.20 -2.18
CA LEU A 424 14.41 -3.43 -1.75
C LEU A 424 12.88 -3.25 -1.69
N GLY A 425 12.40 -2.25 -0.95
CA GLY A 425 10.96 -2.04 -0.78
C GLY A 425 10.24 -1.75 -2.09
N TYR A 426 10.81 -0.92 -2.96
CA TYR A 426 10.19 -0.62 -4.26
C TYR A 426 10.32 -1.77 -5.27
N LYS A 427 11.38 -2.58 -5.22
CA LYS A 427 11.49 -3.81 -6.01
C LYS A 427 10.37 -4.77 -5.66
N VAL A 428 10.14 -5.02 -4.36
CA VAL A 428 9.06 -5.92 -3.93
C VAL A 428 7.69 -5.42 -4.40
N LEU A 429 7.42 -4.11 -4.32
CA LEU A 429 6.17 -3.56 -4.84
C LEU A 429 6.03 -3.69 -6.36
N ALA A 430 7.12 -3.57 -7.12
CA ALA A 430 7.13 -3.84 -8.55
C ALA A 430 6.83 -5.32 -8.82
N ASP A 431 7.53 -6.23 -8.14
CA ASP A 431 7.32 -7.68 -8.25
C ASP A 431 5.86 -8.08 -7.90
N ILE A 432 5.21 -7.43 -6.93
CA ILE A 432 3.78 -7.62 -6.61
C ILE A 432 2.87 -7.18 -7.76
N ASN A 433 3.17 -6.04 -8.40
CA ASN A 433 2.40 -5.55 -9.54
C ASN A 433 2.57 -6.47 -10.75
N ASP A 434 3.76 -6.98 -10.99
CA ASP A 434 4.09 -7.83 -12.16
C ASP A 434 3.29 -9.15 -12.17
N VAL A 435 2.94 -9.67 -11.00
CA VAL A 435 2.07 -10.86 -10.85
C VAL A 435 0.63 -10.52 -10.45
N SER A 436 0.25 -9.24 -10.45
CA SER A 436 -1.10 -8.81 -10.09
C SER A 436 -2.14 -9.21 -11.14
N VAL A 437 -3.27 -9.74 -10.69
CA VAL A 437 -4.39 -10.13 -11.55
C VAL A 437 -5.51 -9.10 -11.51
N VAL A 438 -5.96 -8.67 -12.68
CA VAL A 438 -7.12 -7.79 -12.84
C VAL A 438 -8.40 -8.63 -12.83
N MET A 439 -9.28 -8.34 -11.87
CA MET A 439 -10.56 -9.02 -11.66
C MET A 439 -11.66 -8.44 -12.56
N PRO A 440 -12.70 -9.21 -12.94
CA PRO A 440 -13.79 -8.68 -13.76
C PRO A 440 -14.54 -7.53 -13.11
N THR A 441 -14.72 -7.58 -11.79
CA THR A 441 -15.35 -6.48 -11.05
C THR A 441 -14.54 -5.19 -11.16
N ALA A 442 -13.21 -5.29 -11.21
CA ALA A 442 -12.31 -4.18 -11.49
C ALA A 442 -12.43 -3.67 -12.92
N LEU A 443 -12.56 -4.56 -13.92
CA LEU A 443 -12.79 -4.18 -15.32
C LEU A 443 -14.15 -3.45 -15.48
N ILE A 444 -15.23 -4.04 -14.98
CA ILE A 444 -16.59 -3.49 -15.03
C ILE A 444 -16.64 -2.13 -14.31
N GLY A 445 -16.09 -2.06 -13.09
CA GLY A 445 -16.02 -0.82 -12.32
C GLY A 445 -15.21 0.26 -13.02
N THR A 446 -14.12 -0.11 -13.68
CA THR A 446 -13.32 0.82 -14.50
C THR A 446 -14.18 1.35 -15.64
N VAL A 447 -14.76 0.48 -16.48
CA VAL A 447 -15.56 0.87 -17.64
C VAL A 447 -16.73 1.79 -17.24
N LEU A 448 -17.49 1.44 -16.19
CA LEU A 448 -18.63 2.24 -15.71
C LEU A 448 -18.22 3.65 -15.23
N LEU A 449 -16.98 3.82 -14.76
CA LEU A 449 -16.47 5.11 -14.30
C LEU A 449 -15.76 5.92 -15.40
N THR A 450 -15.34 5.27 -16.49
CA THR A 450 -14.59 5.88 -17.59
C THR A 450 -15.41 6.12 -18.86
N LEU A 451 -16.72 5.87 -18.84
CA LEU A 451 -17.60 6.17 -19.98
C LEU A 451 -18.25 7.55 -19.87
N ARG A 452 -18.44 8.18 -21.04
CA ARG A 452 -19.25 9.39 -21.17
C ARG A 452 -20.73 9.00 -21.18
N GLY A 453 -21.49 9.44 -20.18
CA GLY A 453 -22.95 9.24 -20.17
C GLY A 453 -23.52 8.99 -18.79
N ARG A 454 -24.80 8.63 -18.75
CA ARG A 454 -25.52 8.26 -17.51
C ARG A 454 -25.46 6.76 -17.21
N GLY A 455 -25.19 5.94 -18.21
CA GLY A 455 -25.12 4.49 -18.12
C GLY A 455 -24.58 3.90 -19.42
N VAL A 456 -24.48 2.57 -19.46
CA VAL A 456 -23.95 1.79 -20.59
C VAL A 456 -24.87 0.61 -20.87
N GLY A 457 -25.18 0.37 -22.15
CA GLY A 457 -25.93 -0.81 -22.57
C GLY A 457 -25.14 -2.11 -22.41
N ARG A 458 -25.81 -3.26 -22.37
CA ARG A 458 -25.16 -4.56 -22.21
C ARG A 458 -24.14 -4.84 -23.31
N ALA A 459 -24.47 -4.57 -24.57
CA ALA A 459 -23.57 -4.83 -25.70
C ALA A 459 -22.30 -3.95 -25.62
N GLU A 460 -22.48 -2.68 -25.29
CA GLU A 460 -21.38 -1.73 -25.17
C GLU A 460 -20.49 -2.04 -23.96
N LEU A 461 -21.07 -2.49 -22.83
CA LEU A 461 -20.29 -2.92 -21.66
C LEU A 461 -19.38 -4.10 -22.03
N ILE A 462 -19.89 -5.10 -22.75
CA ILE A 462 -19.10 -6.25 -23.21
C ILE A 462 -17.95 -5.78 -24.10
N ARG A 463 -18.24 -4.97 -25.13
CA ARG A 463 -17.23 -4.43 -26.05
C ARG A 463 -16.12 -3.68 -25.32
N ARG A 464 -16.47 -2.84 -24.35
CA ARG A 464 -15.50 -2.01 -23.61
C ARG A 464 -14.68 -2.82 -22.60
N VAL A 465 -15.28 -3.85 -21.98
CA VAL A 465 -14.54 -4.78 -21.10
C VAL A 465 -13.59 -5.65 -21.91
N GLU A 466 -13.98 -6.09 -23.10
CA GLU A 466 -13.11 -6.82 -24.03
C GLU A 466 -11.91 -5.96 -24.45
N TRP A 467 -12.16 -4.74 -24.92
CA TRP A 467 -11.10 -3.78 -25.24
C TRP A 467 -10.15 -3.54 -24.06
N LEU A 468 -10.69 -3.33 -22.85
CA LEU A 468 -9.87 -3.10 -21.66
C LEU A 468 -9.04 -4.34 -21.30
N THR A 469 -9.60 -5.55 -21.47
CA THR A 469 -8.90 -6.83 -21.26
C THR A 469 -7.70 -6.95 -22.20
N GLU A 470 -7.88 -6.62 -23.49
CA GLU A 470 -6.79 -6.59 -24.46
C GLU A 470 -5.73 -5.56 -24.09
N ARG A 471 -6.12 -4.35 -23.67
CA ARG A 471 -5.18 -3.31 -23.23
C ARG A 471 -4.38 -3.75 -22.00
N VAL A 472 -5.01 -4.42 -21.04
CA VAL A 472 -4.32 -4.99 -19.87
C VAL A 472 -3.27 -6.00 -20.31
N ARG A 473 -3.63 -6.94 -21.19
CA ARG A 473 -2.71 -7.97 -21.72
C ARG A 473 -1.56 -7.35 -22.52
N ALA A 474 -1.84 -6.34 -23.35
CA ALA A 474 -0.82 -5.62 -24.12
C ALA A 474 0.21 -4.91 -23.23
N LYS A 475 -0.15 -4.58 -21.98
CA LYS A 475 0.75 -4.01 -20.97
C LYS A 475 1.50 -5.08 -20.15
N GLY A 476 1.32 -6.36 -20.47
CA GLY A 476 1.87 -7.48 -19.68
C GLY A 476 1.08 -7.76 -18.41
N GLY A 477 -0.07 -7.12 -18.21
CA GLY A 477 -0.94 -7.37 -17.07
C GLY A 477 -1.75 -8.66 -17.26
N ARG A 478 -2.09 -9.31 -16.14
CA ARG A 478 -2.87 -10.54 -16.13
C ARG A 478 -4.34 -10.23 -15.88
N VAL A 479 -5.24 -10.96 -16.55
CA VAL A 479 -6.68 -10.89 -16.30
C VAL A 479 -7.12 -12.24 -15.73
N ALA A 480 -7.95 -12.18 -14.70
CA ALA A 480 -8.48 -13.34 -14.01
C ALA A 480 -9.08 -14.35 -15.00
N HIS A 481 -8.58 -15.59 -15.01
CA HIS A 481 -9.09 -16.65 -15.88
C HIS A 481 -10.41 -17.21 -15.33
N PHE A 482 -11.44 -17.35 -16.18
CA PHE A 482 -12.75 -17.91 -15.79
C PHE A 482 -13.07 -19.23 -16.51
N GLY A 483 -12.04 -19.97 -16.94
CA GLY A 483 -12.22 -21.11 -17.83
C GLY A 483 -12.61 -20.67 -19.24
N ASN A 484 -13.14 -21.60 -20.03
CA ASN A 484 -13.68 -21.34 -21.37
C ASN A 484 -15.07 -20.66 -21.35
N LEU A 485 -15.39 -19.91 -20.30
CA LEU A 485 -16.67 -19.21 -20.21
C LEU A 485 -16.69 -18.01 -21.17
N PRO A 486 -17.81 -17.78 -21.89
CA PRO A 486 -18.00 -16.56 -22.65
C PRO A 486 -17.85 -15.31 -21.78
N LEU A 487 -17.28 -14.24 -22.35
CA LEU A 487 -17.08 -12.97 -21.65
C LEU A 487 -18.38 -12.39 -21.08
N SER A 488 -19.51 -12.62 -21.76
CA SER A 488 -20.84 -12.21 -21.28
C SER A 488 -21.16 -12.78 -19.90
N ASP A 489 -20.85 -14.04 -19.67
CA ASP A 489 -21.20 -14.76 -18.44
C ASP A 489 -20.29 -14.30 -17.30
N VAL A 490 -19.03 -14.00 -17.63
CA VAL A 490 -18.07 -13.40 -16.69
C VAL A 490 -18.54 -12.03 -16.23
N ILE A 491 -19.04 -11.20 -17.17
CA ILE A 491 -19.57 -9.87 -16.87
C ILE A 491 -20.83 -9.98 -16.00
N GLU A 492 -21.75 -10.89 -16.32
CA GLU A 492 -22.96 -11.10 -15.51
C GLU A 492 -22.62 -11.51 -14.07
N ARG A 493 -21.71 -12.47 -13.89
CA ARG A 493 -21.23 -12.85 -12.54
C ARG A 493 -20.55 -11.68 -11.82
N GLY A 494 -19.75 -10.88 -12.54
CA GLY A 494 -19.12 -9.70 -11.97
C GLY A 494 -20.15 -8.65 -11.50
N LEU A 495 -21.20 -8.43 -12.28
CA LEU A 495 -22.32 -7.55 -11.93
C LEU A 495 -23.10 -8.08 -10.71
N GLU A 496 -23.34 -9.39 -10.63
CA GLU A 496 -23.96 -10.02 -9.46
C GLU A 496 -23.13 -9.82 -8.18
N VAL A 497 -21.80 -9.98 -8.27
CA VAL A 497 -20.90 -9.80 -7.13
C VAL A 497 -20.83 -8.33 -6.70
N LEU A 498 -20.74 -7.39 -7.64
CA LEU A 498 -20.81 -5.96 -7.33
C LEU A 498 -22.13 -5.63 -6.62
N GLY A 499 -23.24 -6.17 -7.13
CA GLY A 499 -24.57 -6.05 -6.55
C GLY A 499 -25.20 -4.67 -6.77
N LYS A 500 -26.49 -4.58 -6.42
CA LYS A 500 -27.35 -3.41 -6.68
C LYS A 500 -26.90 -2.11 -5.98
N ASP A 501 -26.15 -2.23 -4.89
CA ASP A 501 -25.68 -1.07 -4.11
C ASP A 501 -24.52 -0.36 -4.81
N LEU A 502 -23.78 -1.06 -5.68
CA LEU A 502 -22.68 -0.52 -6.48
C LEU A 502 -23.11 -0.22 -7.92
N VAL A 503 -23.83 -1.15 -8.54
CA VAL A 503 -24.23 -1.07 -9.95
C VAL A 503 -25.74 -1.26 -10.07
N GLY A 504 -26.40 -0.24 -10.61
CA GLY A 504 -27.84 -0.25 -10.88
C GLY A 504 -28.12 -0.67 -12.32
N VAL A 505 -29.33 -1.20 -12.53
CA VAL A 505 -29.84 -1.58 -13.85
C VAL A 505 -31.13 -0.82 -14.10
N VAL A 506 -31.25 -0.17 -15.26
CA VAL A 506 -32.51 0.39 -15.72
C VAL A 506 -33.17 -0.62 -16.65
N GLU A 507 -34.29 -1.17 -16.20
CA GLU A 507 -35.13 -2.10 -16.96
C GLU A 507 -36.17 -1.35 -17.80
N GLY A 508 -36.80 -2.03 -18.77
CA GLY A 508 -37.83 -1.44 -19.65
C GLY A 508 -37.30 -0.53 -20.76
N LEU A 509 -35.99 -0.57 -21.02
CA LEU A 509 -35.34 0.07 -22.17
C LEU A 509 -35.13 -0.95 -23.30
N ALA A 510 -34.71 -0.46 -24.48
CA ALA A 510 -34.40 -1.33 -25.63
C ALA A 510 -33.33 -2.39 -25.31
N GLU A 511 -32.41 -2.08 -24.40
CA GLU A 511 -31.51 -3.05 -23.77
C GLU A 511 -31.27 -2.69 -22.29
N PRO A 512 -30.94 -3.68 -21.43
CA PRO A 512 -30.55 -3.41 -20.05
C PRO A 512 -29.39 -2.41 -20.00
N THR A 513 -29.58 -1.32 -19.27
CA THR A 513 -28.59 -0.25 -19.15
C THR A 513 -28.06 -0.20 -17.72
N TYR A 514 -26.75 -0.37 -17.58
CA TYR A 514 -26.03 -0.39 -16.30
C TYR A 514 -25.49 1.00 -15.96
N TYR A 515 -25.52 1.37 -14.68
CA TYR A 515 -24.93 2.62 -14.21
C TYR A 515 -24.32 2.46 -12.82
N ALA A 516 -23.31 3.29 -12.51
CA ALA A 516 -22.69 3.32 -11.20
C ALA A 516 -23.61 4.04 -10.20
N VAL A 517 -24.07 3.31 -9.18
CA VAL A 517 -24.91 3.83 -8.08
C VAL A 517 -24.02 4.56 -7.08
N ASP A 518 -23.07 3.85 -6.47
CA ASP A 518 -22.01 4.45 -5.65
C ASP A 518 -20.71 4.54 -6.44
N ARG A 519 -20.51 5.67 -7.11
CA ARG A 519 -19.29 5.96 -7.87
C ARG A 519 -18.04 6.00 -6.98
N PHE A 520 -18.18 6.45 -5.73
CA PHE A 520 -17.06 6.61 -4.81
C PHE A 520 -16.56 5.23 -4.36
N GLN A 521 -17.46 4.33 -3.96
CA GLN A 521 -17.09 2.96 -3.61
C GLN A 521 -16.60 2.18 -4.84
N LEU A 522 -17.25 2.35 -6.01
CA LEU A 522 -16.83 1.70 -7.25
C LEU A 522 -15.41 2.11 -7.70
N SER A 523 -14.97 3.32 -7.33
CA SER A 523 -13.62 3.81 -7.61
C SER A 523 -12.51 2.96 -6.97
N PHE A 524 -12.81 2.25 -5.88
CA PHE A 524 -11.89 1.27 -5.27
C PHE A 524 -11.48 0.20 -6.29
N TYR A 525 -12.45 -0.33 -7.05
CA TYR A 525 -12.21 -1.38 -8.04
C TYR A 525 -11.51 -0.85 -9.29
N ARG A 526 -11.86 0.35 -9.77
CA ARG A 526 -11.11 1.03 -10.84
C ARG A 526 -9.64 1.23 -10.46
N ASN A 527 -9.38 1.63 -9.21
CA ASN A 527 -8.02 1.86 -8.75
C ASN A 527 -7.16 0.58 -8.70
N MET A 528 -7.75 -0.61 -8.77
CA MET A 528 -7.01 -1.86 -8.90
C MET A 528 -6.39 -2.03 -10.30
N THR A 529 -6.92 -1.37 -11.34
CA THR A 529 -6.42 -1.43 -12.72
C THR A 529 -5.52 -0.25 -13.08
N ILE A 530 -5.65 0.86 -12.36
CA ILE A 530 -5.07 2.14 -12.75
C ILE A 530 -3.54 2.13 -12.92
N HIS A 531 -2.83 1.32 -12.13
CA HIS A 531 -1.37 1.21 -12.12
C HIS A 531 -0.77 0.84 -13.50
N LEU A 532 -1.54 0.12 -14.34
CA LEU A 532 -1.12 -0.29 -15.69
C LEU A 532 -1.15 0.86 -16.71
N PHE A 533 -1.91 1.94 -16.41
CA PHE A 533 -2.24 2.99 -17.38
C PHE A 533 -1.85 4.40 -16.90
N ILE A 534 -1.06 4.52 -15.84
CA ILE A 534 -0.70 5.83 -15.26
C ILE A 534 0.07 6.68 -16.25
N SER A 535 1.06 6.12 -16.95
CA SER A 535 1.87 6.89 -17.89
C SER A 535 1.04 7.46 -19.03
N GLU A 536 0.14 6.66 -19.60
CA GLU A 536 -0.80 7.06 -20.65
C GLU A 536 -1.77 8.12 -20.12
N ALA A 537 -2.28 7.95 -18.90
CA ALA A 537 -3.16 8.91 -18.26
C ALA A 537 -2.49 10.27 -18.03
N LEU A 538 -1.20 10.29 -17.65
CA LEU A 538 -0.44 11.53 -17.52
C LEU A 538 -0.22 12.23 -18.87
N VAL A 539 0.12 11.47 -19.92
CA VAL A 539 0.26 12.02 -21.28
C VAL A 539 -1.08 12.56 -21.79
N ALA A 540 -2.17 11.81 -21.59
CA ALA A 540 -3.50 12.21 -22.02
C ALA A 540 -3.98 13.48 -21.29
N ALA A 541 -3.75 13.58 -19.97
CA ALA A 541 -4.06 14.77 -19.18
C ALA A 541 -3.19 15.98 -19.56
N ALA A 542 -1.93 15.78 -19.93
CA ALA A 542 -1.07 16.84 -20.44
C ALA A 542 -1.54 17.35 -21.82
N LEU A 543 -1.89 16.45 -22.75
CA LEU A 543 -2.49 16.80 -24.04
C LEU A 543 -3.86 17.49 -23.86
N TYR A 544 -4.61 17.14 -22.81
CA TYR A 544 -5.92 17.72 -22.51
C TYR A 544 -5.87 19.25 -22.33
N THR A 545 -4.72 19.80 -21.92
CA THR A 545 -4.52 21.25 -21.76
C THR A 545 -4.77 22.03 -23.06
N LYS A 546 -4.52 21.41 -24.23
CA LYS A 546 -4.81 21.96 -25.56
C LYS A 546 -6.15 21.46 -26.10
N VAL A 547 -6.43 20.15 -25.99
CA VAL A 547 -7.68 19.54 -26.52
C VAL A 547 -8.93 20.20 -25.96
N LYS A 548 -8.91 20.63 -24.69
CA LYS A 548 -10.07 21.27 -24.04
C LYS A 548 -10.42 22.64 -24.61
N GLN A 549 -9.45 23.35 -25.22
CA GLN A 549 -9.65 24.67 -25.82
C GLN A 549 -10.62 24.62 -27.02
N GLY A 550 -10.85 23.44 -27.59
CA GLY A 550 -11.69 23.28 -28.78
C GLY A 550 -10.92 23.63 -30.06
N GLY A 551 -11.63 23.96 -31.14
CA GLY A 551 -11.03 24.29 -32.44
C GLY A 551 -10.59 23.06 -33.27
N GLY A 552 -9.93 23.34 -34.40
CA GLY A 552 -9.39 22.32 -35.30
C GLY A 552 -8.09 21.67 -34.78
N PRO A 553 -7.56 20.64 -35.48
CA PRO A 553 -6.38 19.88 -35.05
C PRO A 553 -5.18 20.76 -34.68
N ALA A 554 -4.85 21.75 -35.52
CA ALA A 554 -3.70 22.64 -35.31
C ALA A 554 -3.72 23.44 -33.98
N ILE A 555 -4.88 23.64 -33.35
CA ILE A 555 -5.02 24.31 -32.04
C ILE A 555 -4.88 23.30 -30.89
N GLN A 556 -5.22 22.04 -31.15
CA GLN A 556 -5.24 20.97 -30.15
C GLN A 556 -3.90 20.23 -30.04
N ASP A 557 -3.02 20.42 -31.02
CA ASP A 557 -1.68 19.83 -31.01
C ASP A 557 -0.79 20.54 -29.96
N ILE A 558 0.03 19.76 -29.29
CA ILE A 558 0.96 20.23 -28.25
C ILE A 558 2.41 20.03 -28.71
N PRO A 559 3.28 21.04 -28.57
CA PRO A 559 4.72 20.86 -28.80
C PRO A 559 5.33 19.86 -27.81
N TYR A 560 6.29 19.05 -28.26
CA TYR A 560 6.92 18.00 -27.42
C TYR A 560 7.46 18.53 -26.08
N LYS A 561 8.12 19.70 -26.12
CA LYS A 561 8.67 20.34 -24.91
C LYS A 561 7.58 20.68 -23.88
N GLU A 562 6.48 21.25 -24.34
CA GLU A 562 5.35 21.62 -23.46
C GLU A 562 4.67 20.38 -22.89
N LEU A 563 4.50 19.32 -23.69
CA LEU A 563 3.99 18.04 -23.23
C LEU A 563 4.90 17.45 -22.15
N ARG A 564 6.21 17.37 -22.41
CA ARG A 564 7.21 16.84 -21.46
C ARG A 564 7.20 17.61 -20.14
N ASP A 565 7.17 18.94 -20.19
CA ASP A 565 7.16 19.79 -18.99
C ASP A 565 5.89 19.59 -18.16
N GLN A 566 4.75 19.38 -18.82
CA GLN A 566 3.48 19.11 -18.14
C GLN A 566 3.42 17.68 -17.56
N VAL A 567 3.91 16.67 -18.29
CA VAL A 567 4.02 15.30 -17.77
C VAL A 567 5.00 15.23 -16.59
N LEU A 568 6.13 15.94 -16.65
CA LEU A 568 7.07 16.07 -15.52
C LEU A 568 6.39 16.72 -14.31
N PHE A 569 5.60 17.77 -14.53
CA PHE A 569 4.84 18.41 -13.46
C PHE A 569 3.83 17.46 -12.81
N LEU A 570 3.00 16.78 -13.61
CA LEU A 570 1.97 15.88 -13.09
C LEU A 570 2.58 14.63 -12.43
N SER A 571 3.63 14.04 -13.01
CA SER A 571 4.34 12.90 -12.39
C SER A 571 4.98 13.27 -11.06
N SER A 572 5.53 14.48 -10.95
CA SER A 572 6.04 15.05 -9.71
C SER A 572 4.93 15.26 -8.68
N LEU A 573 3.79 15.83 -9.09
CA LEU A 573 2.62 16.06 -8.24
C LEU A 573 2.08 14.76 -7.63
N PHE A 574 2.04 13.68 -8.41
CA PHE A 574 1.48 12.39 -7.99
C PHE A 574 2.50 11.37 -7.48
N ARG A 575 3.73 11.79 -7.15
CA ARG A 575 4.78 10.89 -6.64
C ARG A 575 4.40 10.14 -5.34
N GLY A 576 3.56 10.74 -4.50
CA GLY A 576 3.04 10.08 -3.30
C GLY A 576 1.78 9.23 -3.55
N GLU A 577 1.21 9.29 -4.75
CA GLU A 577 -0.09 8.72 -5.09
C GLU A 577 0.04 7.47 -5.98
N PHE A 578 1.09 7.42 -6.82
CA PHE A 578 1.40 6.32 -7.74
C PHE A 578 2.87 5.93 -7.68
N ILE A 579 3.14 4.67 -8.02
CA ILE A 579 4.48 4.10 -8.13
C ILE A 579 4.89 4.13 -9.61
N TYR A 580 6.04 4.71 -9.92
CA TYR A 580 6.59 4.78 -11.27
C TYR A 580 7.74 3.80 -11.45
N SER A 581 8.02 3.39 -12.69
CA SER A 581 9.20 2.57 -13.00
C SER A 581 10.50 3.33 -12.73
N GLY A 582 11.56 2.58 -12.41
CA GLY A 582 12.88 3.14 -12.09
C GLY A 582 13.72 3.61 -13.30
N GLU A 583 13.23 3.43 -14.54
CA GLU A 583 13.99 3.68 -15.78
C GLU A 583 14.14 5.18 -16.13
N GLY A 584 13.41 6.05 -15.44
CA GLY A 584 13.45 7.50 -15.63
C GLY A 584 12.37 8.04 -16.57
N LEU A 585 12.07 9.34 -16.43
CA LEU A 585 10.92 9.97 -17.09
C LEU A 585 11.02 9.93 -18.61
N GLN A 586 12.21 10.17 -19.17
CA GLN A 586 12.41 10.28 -20.62
C GLN A 586 12.09 8.97 -21.33
N VAL A 587 12.69 7.88 -20.86
CA VAL A 587 12.48 6.52 -21.39
C VAL A 587 11.01 6.11 -21.27
N ASN A 588 10.40 6.40 -20.12
CA ASN A 588 8.98 6.12 -19.89
C ASN A 588 8.07 6.91 -20.83
N LEU A 589 8.35 8.20 -21.04
CA LEU A 589 7.56 9.06 -21.93
C LEU A 589 7.65 8.59 -23.37
N GLU A 590 8.86 8.29 -23.87
CA GLU A 590 9.06 7.80 -25.24
C GLU A 590 8.35 6.46 -25.48
N ARG A 591 8.46 5.50 -24.55
CA ARG A 591 7.74 4.22 -24.61
C ARG A 591 6.23 4.42 -24.61
N THR A 592 5.73 5.34 -23.78
CA THR A 592 4.30 5.65 -23.69
C THR A 592 3.78 6.27 -24.98
N LEU A 593 4.52 7.23 -25.56
CA LEU A 593 4.16 7.87 -26.81
C LEU A 593 4.15 6.87 -27.97
N ALA A 594 5.16 6.00 -28.07
CA ALA A 594 5.19 4.94 -29.07
C ALA A 594 4.00 3.98 -28.94
N GLY A 595 3.64 3.60 -27.71
CA GLY A 595 2.46 2.76 -27.47
C GLY A 595 1.15 3.44 -27.86
N LEU A 596 0.95 4.70 -27.49
CA LEU A 596 -0.25 5.47 -27.85
C LEU A 596 -0.36 5.74 -29.36
N GLU A 597 0.77 5.91 -30.06
CA GLU A 597 0.81 6.02 -31.52
C GLU A 597 0.45 4.70 -32.20
N ALA A 598 0.99 3.58 -31.73
CA ALA A 598 0.68 2.23 -32.25
C ALA A 598 -0.80 1.87 -32.07
N ASP A 599 -1.41 2.35 -30.98
CA ASP A 599 -2.83 2.16 -30.67
C ASP A 599 -3.75 3.12 -31.44
N ASN A 600 -3.21 3.95 -32.33
CA ASN A 600 -3.92 4.98 -33.08
C ASN A 600 -4.68 5.97 -32.18
N ILE A 601 -4.16 6.31 -31.00
CA ILE A 601 -4.78 7.26 -30.07
C ILE A 601 -4.22 8.67 -30.32
N ILE A 602 -2.91 8.75 -30.53
CA ILE A 602 -2.21 10.00 -30.84
C ILE A 602 -1.55 9.92 -32.22
N MET A 603 -1.31 11.08 -32.81
CA MET A 603 -0.43 11.28 -33.95
C MET A 603 0.84 11.99 -33.46
N ILE A 604 2.00 11.56 -33.95
CA ILE A 604 3.30 12.18 -33.65
C ILE A 604 3.88 12.77 -34.93
N GLU A 605 4.07 14.09 -34.95
CA GLU A 605 4.79 14.78 -36.02
C GLU A 605 6.30 14.74 -35.72
N ARG A 606 7.10 14.33 -36.70
CA ARG A 606 8.56 14.23 -36.59
C ARG A 606 9.23 15.13 -37.61
N ASP A 607 10.37 15.73 -37.24
CA ASP A 607 11.22 16.47 -38.18
C ASP A 607 12.05 15.55 -39.10
N GLU A 608 12.82 16.14 -40.01
CA GLU A 608 13.74 15.41 -40.92
C GLU A 608 14.79 14.58 -40.17
N GLN A 609 15.08 14.92 -38.91
CA GLN A 609 16.05 14.26 -38.04
C GLN A 609 15.40 13.20 -37.14
N ARG A 610 14.09 12.93 -37.34
CA ARG A 610 13.24 12.01 -36.56
C ARG A 610 12.97 12.44 -35.11
N ASN A 611 13.21 13.69 -34.74
CA ASN A 611 12.81 14.22 -33.44
C ASN A 611 11.33 14.56 -33.43
N ILE A 612 10.67 14.34 -32.29
CA ILE A 612 9.26 14.66 -32.12
C ILE A 612 9.08 16.18 -32.00
N THR A 613 8.30 16.77 -32.90
CA THR A 613 8.00 18.21 -32.89
C THR A 613 6.68 18.48 -32.19
N LYS A 614 5.61 17.79 -32.61
CA LYS A 614 4.24 17.97 -32.11
C LYS A 614 3.53 16.64 -31.91
N ILE A 615 2.56 16.66 -31.01
CA ILE A 615 1.71 15.53 -30.68
C ILE A 615 0.25 16.00 -30.72
N GLY A 616 -0.59 15.25 -31.42
CA GLY A 616 -2.02 15.52 -31.56
C GLY A 616 -2.87 14.28 -31.35
N LEU A 617 -4.19 14.44 -31.37
CA LEU A 617 -5.11 13.30 -31.46
C LEU A 617 -5.12 12.75 -32.90
N SER A 618 -5.08 11.43 -33.04
CA SER A 618 -5.17 10.78 -34.35
C SER A 618 -6.55 11.01 -35.00
N ASP A 619 -6.61 10.87 -36.33
CA ASP A 619 -7.89 10.97 -37.06
C ASP A 619 -8.84 9.82 -36.74
N ALA A 620 -8.30 8.63 -36.48
CA ALA A 620 -9.09 7.46 -36.05
C ALA A 620 -9.79 7.71 -34.70
N GLU A 621 -9.06 8.27 -33.73
CA GLU A 621 -9.58 8.58 -32.39
C GLU A 621 -10.60 9.72 -32.45
N ARG A 622 -10.41 10.70 -33.34
CA ARG A 622 -11.40 11.75 -33.62
C ARG A 622 -12.69 11.17 -34.21
N ALA A 623 -12.59 10.25 -35.17
CA ALA A 623 -13.73 9.58 -35.80
C ALA A 623 -14.51 8.72 -34.79
N ALA A 624 -13.81 8.07 -33.84
CA ALA A 624 -14.39 7.27 -32.77
C ALA A 624 -14.95 8.09 -31.59
N GLY A 625 -14.99 9.43 -31.67
CA GLY A 625 -15.54 10.29 -30.61
C GLY A 625 -14.64 10.48 -29.38
N ARG A 626 -13.35 10.11 -29.50
CA ARG A 626 -12.29 10.18 -28.46
C ARG A 626 -12.46 9.20 -27.30
N GLU A 627 -13.17 8.10 -27.50
CA GLU A 627 -13.50 7.16 -26.42
C GLU A 627 -12.29 6.57 -25.68
N ASN A 628 -11.18 6.29 -26.38
CA ASN A 628 -9.99 5.67 -25.80
C ASN A 628 -9.07 6.72 -25.15
N TYR A 629 -8.95 7.88 -25.79
CA TYR A 629 -8.28 9.03 -25.20
C TYR A 629 -8.95 9.46 -23.89
N ASP A 630 -10.29 9.57 -23.91
CA ASP A 630 -11.06 9.97 -22.75
C ASP A 630 -10.94 8.97 -21.60
N PHE A 631 -10.88 7.67 -21.90
CA PHE A 631 -10.65 6.63 -20.90
C PHE A 631 -9.45 6.97 -20.02
N TYR A 632 -8.29 7.30 -20.61
CA TYR A 632 -7.09 7.67 -19.87
C TYR A 632 -7.26 8.93 -19.04
N CYS A 633 -7.94 9.94 -19.57
CA CYS A 633 -8.26 11.15 -18.81
C CYS A 633 -9.18 10.86 -17.60
N PHE A 634 -10.20 10.01 -17.76
CA PHE A 634 -11.12 9.62 -16.70
C PHE A 634 -10.45 8.88 -15.54
N LEU A 635 -9.37 8.13 -15.81
CA LEU A 635 -8.59 7.47 -14.77
C LEU A 635 -7.94 8.47 -13.80
N ILE A 636 -7.41 9.59 -14.32
CA ILE A 636 -6.54 10.49 -13.54
C ILE A 636 -7.22 11.77 -13.06
N TRP A 637 -8.29 12.23 -13.73
CA TRP A 637 -8.97 13.47 -13.35
C TRP A 637 -9.43 13.57 -11.89
N PRO A 638 -9.94 12.51 -11.24
CA PRO A 638 -10.28 12.56 -9.81
C PRO A 638 -9.10 12.99 -8.93
N PHE A 639 -7.89 12.51 -9.24
CA PHE A 639 -6.67 12.84 -8.51
C PHE A 639 -6.18 14.27 -8.81
N ILE A 640 -6.30 14.72 -10.06
CA ILE A 640 -6.01 16.11 -10.44
C ILE A 640 -6.95 17.08 -9.70
N GLU A 641 -8.24 16.76 -9.62
CA GLU A 641 -9.20 17.57 -8.86
C GLU A 641 -8.93 17.55 -7.36
N ALA A 642 -8.51 16.41 -6.78
CA ALA A 642 -8.12 16.32 -5.38
C ALA A 642 -6.90 17.19 -5.06
N SER A 643 -5.85 17.14 -5.89
CA SER A 643 -4.66 17.97 -5.72
C SER A 643 -4.95 19.46 -5.94
N TRP A 644 -5.84 19.79 -6.88
CA TRP A 644 -6.31 21.17 -7.06
C TRP A 644 -7.08 21.65 -5.83
N LEU A 645 -8.03 20.86 -5.31
CA LEU A 645 -8.78 21.18 -4.10
C LEU A 645 -7.85 21.41 -2.90
N ALA A 646 -6.84 20.56 -2.75
CA ALA A 646 -5.83 20.71 -1.72
C ALA A 646 -5.00 22.00 -1.89
N ALA A 647 -4.66 22.39 -3.13
CA ALA A 647 -3.91 23.62 -3.40
C ALA A 647 -4.78 24.87 -3.11
N VAL A 648 -6.05 24.85 -3.53
CA VAL A 648 -7.03 25.89 -3.23
C VAL A 648 -7.20 26.06 -1.72
N SER A 649 -7.39 24.97 -0.97
CA SER A 649 -7.60 25.05 0.48
C SER A 649 -6.42 25.67 1.24
N LEU A 650 -5.20 25.65 0.69
CA LEU A 650 -4.05 26.34 1.28
C LEU A 650 -4.19 27.86 1.23
N MET A 651 -4.91 28.42 0.26
CA MET A 651 -5.09 29.88 0.16
C MET A 651 -5.80 30.44 1.38
N GLY A 652 -6.78 29.70 1.93
CA GLY A 652 -7.52 30.08 3.15
C GLY A 652 -6.66 30.03 4.42
N LEU A 653 -5.49 29.40 4.38
CA LEU A 653 -4.56 29.38 5.50
C LEU A 653 -3.69 30.66 5.56
N THR A 654 -3.94 31.64 4.69
CA THR A 654 -3.28 32.94 4.72
C THR A 654 -3.78 33.78 5.89
N PRO A 655 -2.89 34.40 6.70
CA PRO A 655 -3.28 35.20 7.86
C PRO A 655 -4.35 36.25 7.53
N PRO A 656 -5.45 36.35 8.29
CA PRO A 656 -6.42 37.45 8.16
C PRO A 656 -5.81 38.81 8.49
N LEU A 657 -6.44 39.90 8.03
CA LEU A 657 -6.00 41.27 8.35
C LEU A 657 -5.95 41.50 9.87
N GLY A 658 -4.84 42.05 10.36
CA GLY A 658 -4.64 42.40 11.77
C GLY A 658 -4.17 41.25 12.68
N GLN A 659 -4.06 40.02 12.18
CA GLN A 659 -3.49 38.90 12.95
C GLN A 659 -1.98 38.77 12.74
N LYS A 660 -1.27 38.33 13.79
CA LYS A 660 0.18 38.13 13.77
C LYS A 660 0.54 36.81 13.08
N ASP A 661 1.77 36.79 12.55
CA ASP A 661 2.31 35.73 11.70
C ASP A 661 2.78 34.45 12.44
N ASP A 662 2.43 34.35 13.72
CA ASP A 662 2.94 33.38 14.69
C ASP A 662 1.97 32.21 14.97
N VAL A 663 0.79 32.21 14.35
CA VAL A 663 -0.24 31.17 14.54
C VAL A 663 -0.01 29.99 13.58
N TRP A 664 -0.17 28.79 14.12
CA TRP A 664 -0.05 27.52 13.42
C TRP A 664 -1.36 26.74 13.51
N ILE A 665 -1.81 26.20 12.37
CA ILE A 665 -3.10 25.49 12.26
C ILE A 665 -2.86 23.99 12.35
N GLN A 666 -3.72 23.26 13.04
CA GLN A 666 -3.61 21.80 13.10
C GLN A 666 -3.80 21.16 11.72
N VAL A 667 -2.92 20.22 11.35
CA VAL A 667 -2.93 19.57 10.03
C VAL A 667 -4.27 18.87 9.77
N SER A 668 -4.80 18.15 10.76
CA SER A 668 -6.08 17.44 10.64
C SER A 668 -7.25 18.39 10.36
N ARG A 669 -7.31 19.52 11.08
CA ARG A 669 -8.36 20.55 10.89
C ARG A 669 -8.30 21.19 9.51
N ALA A 670 -7.10 21.49 9.02
CA ALA A 670 -6.93 22.02 7.66
C ALA A 670 -7.40 21.01 6.59
N GLN A 671 -7.09 19.72 6.77
CA GLN A 671 -7.54 18.65 5.86
C GLN A 671 -9.05 18.43 5.91
N ASP A 672 -9.65 18.45 7.11
CA ASP A 672 -11.10 18.31 7.29
C ASP A 672 -11.85 19.51 6.68
N SER A 673 -11.30 20.72 6.80
CA SER A 673 -11.83 21.92 6.14
C SER A 673 -11.72 21.83 4.61
N ALA A 674 -10.58 21.37 4.08
CA ALA A 674 -10.41 21.13 2.63
C ALA A 674 -11.44 20.11 2.10
N GLN A 675 -11.69 19.03 2.84
CA GLN A 675 -12.72 18.05 2.49
C GLN A 675 -14.12 18.66 2.53
N PHE A 676 -14.44 19.48 3.54
CA PHE A 676 -15.72 20.18 3.64
C PHE A 676 -15.94 21.18 2.48
N LEU A 677 -14.91 21.94 2.14
CA LEU A 677 -14.89 22.80 0.94
C LEU A 677 -15.16 21.96 -0.31
N GLY A 678 -14.46 20.84 -0.48
CA GLY A 678 -14.65 19.94 -1.62
C GLY A 678 -16.08 19.42 -1.75
N LYS A 679 -16.71 19.01 -0.64
CA LYS A 679 -18.12 18.59 -0.64
C LYS A 679 -19.03 19.72 -1.13
N THR A 680 -18.78 20.95 -0.67
CA THR A 680 -19.51 22.15 -1.11
C THR A 680 -19.32 22.40 -2.61
N LEU A 681 -18.07 22.41 -3.08
CA LEU A 681 -17.74 22.66 -4.49
C LEU A 681 -18.30 21.59 -5.43
N TYR A 682 -18.35 20.32 -5.01
CA TYR A 682 -18.99 19.26 -5.77
C TYR A 682 -20.49 19.49 -5.95
N HIS A 683 -21.21 19.79 -4.85
CA HIS A 683 -22.65 20.06 -4.93
C HIS A 683 -22.99 21.37 -5.65
N GLN A 684 -22.06 22.32 -5.72
CA GLN A 684 -22.18 23.55 -6.51
C GLN A 684 -21.75 23.38 -7.98
N GLY A 685 -21.20 22.22 -8.36
CA GLY A 685 -20.76 21.92 -9.72
C GLY A 685 -19.39 22.46 -10.12
N ASP A 686 -18.59 22.93 -9.14
CA ASP A 686 -17.21 23.40 -9.33
C ASP A 686 -16.18 22.26 -9.33
N LEU A 687 -16.51 21.13 -8.70
CA LEU A 687 -15.79 19.86 -8.82
C LEU A 687 -16.63 18.88 -9.63
N SER A 688 -15.99 18.18 -10.55
CA SER A 688 -16.66 17.17 -11.40
C SER A 688 -16.73 15.81 -10.71
N TYR A 689 -15.76 15.49 -9.84
CA TYR A 689 -15.61 14.18 -9.21
C TYR A 689 -15.73 14.30 -7.70
N PHE A 690 -16.73 13.62 -7.13
CA PHE A 690 -16.86 13.55 -5.67
C PHE A 690 -15.65 12.86 -5.02
N GLU A 691 -15.02 11.93 -5.74
CA GLU A 691 -13.77 11.26 -5.36
C GLU A 691 -12.65 12.24 -4.99
N ALA A 692 -12.67 13.49 -5.48
CA ALA A 692 -11.68 14.50 -5.14
C ALA A 692 -11.64 14.84 -3.64
N VAL A 693 -12.72 14.57 -2.91
CA VAL A 693 -12.80 14.80 -1.44
C VAL A 693 -12.20 13.66 -0.62
N ASN A 694 -11.62 12.65 -1.26
CA ASN A 694 -10.98 11.52 -0.61
C ASN A 694 -9.88 11.99 0.37
N LYS A 695 -10.03 11.65 1.66
CA LYS A 695 -9.12 12.09 2.72
C LYS A 695 -7.69 11.59 2.56
N GLU A 696 -7.49 10.41 1.99
CA GLU A 696 -6.16 9.84 1.77
C GLU A 696 -5.44 10.56 0.62
N THR A 697 -6.13 10.79 -0.51
CA THR A 697 -5.59 11.57 -1.63
C THR A 697 -5.31 13.04 -1.25
N LEU A 698 -6.16 13.65 -0.42
CA LEU A 698 -5.90 14.98 0.15
C LEU A 698 -4.66 14.99 1.06
N LYS A 699 -4.49 13.98 1.92
CA LYS A 699 -3.29 13.84 2.76
C LYS A 699 -2.02 13.71 1.92
N ASN A 700 -2.05 12.88 0.87
CA ASN A 700 -0.92 12.69 -0.03
C ASN A 700 -0.57 14.00 -0.75
N SER A 701 -1.58 14.78 -1.17
CA SER A 701 -1.38 16.11 -1.76
C SER A 701 -0.74 17.10 -0.77
N TYR A 702 -1.22 17.15 0.48
CA TYR A 702 -0.60 17.99 1.53
C TYR A 702 0.83 17.58 1.84
N GLN A 703 1.12 16.28 1.92
CA GLN A 703 2.47 15.78 2.11
C GLN A 703 3.38 16.20 0.94
N ARG A 704 2.88 16.10 -0.30
CA ARG A 704 3.60 16.58 -1.47
C ARG A 704 3.91 18.07 -1.39
N PHE A 705 2.94 18.88 -0.95
CA PHE A 705 3.14 20.32 -0.76
C PHE A 705 4.15 20.64 0.36
N GLU A 706 4.29 19.78 1.37
CA GLU A 706 5.34 19.88 2.41
C GLU A 706 6.74 19.57 1.85
N GLU A 707 6.85 18.59 0.95
CA GLU A 707 8.08 18.24 0.25
C GLU A 707 8.51 19.35 -0.73
N GLU A 708 7.55 19.89 -1.48
CA GLU A 708 7.71 21.06 -2.35
C GLU A 708 7.80 22.38 -1.58
N GLY A 709 7.66 22.34 -0.24
CA GLY A 709 7.93 23.47 0.67
C GLY A 709 6.95 24.62 0.50
N ILE A 710 5.82 24.35 -0.16
CA ILE A 710 4.66 25.24 -0.22
C ILE A 710 4.10 25.44 1.19
N ILE A 711 4.10 24.36 1.98
CA ILE A 711 3.73 24.38 3.40
C ILE A 711 4.88 23.95 4.30
N GLN A 712 4.85 24.45 5.53
CA GLN A 712 5.74 24.05 6.62
C GLN A 712 4.92 23.28 7.64
N VAL A 713 5.41 22.12 8.07
CA VAL A 713 4.75 21.28 9.08
C VAL A 713 5.71 21.08 10.25
N VAL A 714 5.20 21.29 11.46
CA VAL A 714 5.92 21.04 12.71
C VAL A 714 5.26 19.86 13.42
N ARG A 715 6.10 18.90 13.80
CA ARG A 715 5.71 17.70 14.55
C ARG A 715 6.36 17.82 15.93
N SER A 716 5.55 17.84 16.99
CA SER A 716 6.07 17.93 18.35
C SER A 716 6.66 16.59 18.79
N LYS A 717 7.62 16.61 19.73
CA LYS A 717 8.10 15.38 20.38
C LYS A 717 7.04 14.76 21.28
N ASP A 718 6.18 15.59 21.88
CA ASP A 718 5.04 15.09 22.64
C ASP A 718 3.97 14.58 21.67
N SER A 719 3.80 13.25 21.66
CA SER A 719 2.76 12.55 20.90
C SER A 719 1.33 13.05 21.16
N ARG A 720 1.07 13.77 22.26
CA ARG A 720 -0.23 14.37 22.59
C ARG A 720 -0.53 15.63 21.79
N ILE A 721 0.49 16.32 21.29
CA ILE A 721 0.33 17.56 20.52
C ILE A 721 0.22 17.17 19.03
N PRO A 722 -0.95 17.35 18.39
CA PRO A 722 -1.09 17.02 16.98
C PRO A 722 -0.18 17.92 16.11
N PRO A 723 0.22 17.42 14.92
CA PRO A 723 1.08 18.18 14.02
C PRO A 723 0.37 19.44 13.52
N ARG A 724 1.15 20.50 13.32
CA ARG A 724 0.66 21.81 12.91
C ARG A 724 1.33 22.29 11.63
N LEU A 725 0.64 23.11 10.86
CA LEU A 725 1.10 23.61 9.57
C LEU A 725 0.88 25.11 9.41
N ARG A 726 1.62 25.68 8.46
CA ARG A 726 1.39 27.01 7.89
C ARG A 726 1.87 27.06 6.44
N VAL A 727 1.35 28.01 5.65
CA VAL A 727 1.87 28.30 4.31
C VAL A 727 3.21 29.01 4.43
N SER A 728 4.20 28.55 3.65
CA SER A 728 5.51 29.18 3.58
C SER A 728 5.39 30.65 3.15
N PRO A 729 6.12 31.60 3.78
CA PRO A 729 5.99 33.03 3.48
C PRO A 729 6.07 33.40 1.99
N GLU A 730 6.95 32.73 1.24
CA GLU A 730 7.14 32.92 -0.20
C GLU A 730 5.98 32.42 -1.10
N TRP A 731 5.08 31.61 -0.56
CA TRP A 731 3.92 31.03 -1.23
C TRP A 731 2.59 31.66 -0.81
N ARG A 732 2.62 32.64 0.10
CA ARG A 732 1.40 33.29 0.59
C ARG A 732 0.77 34.17 -0.50
N PRO A 733 -0.52 33.98 -0.83
CA PRO A 733 -1.28 34.94 -1.62
C PRO A 733 -1.30 36.32 -0.96
N ARG A 734 -1.39 37.38 -1.77
CA ARG A 734 -1.56 38.75 -1.27
C ARG A 734 -3.01 39.00 -0.90
N ARG A 735 -3.24 39.80 0.14
CA ARG A 735 -4.56 40.36 0.45
C ARG A 735 -4.66 41.78 -0.08
N ASP A 736 -5.84 42.16 -0.53
CA ASP A 736 -6.18 43.54 -0.83
C ASP A 736 -6.21 44.35 0.48
N GLU A 737 -5.52 45.49 0.50
CA GLU A 737 -5.38 46.36 1.67
C GLU A 737 -6.71 47.03 2.06
N VAL A 738 -7.63 47.20 1.10
CA VAL A 738 -8.92 47.87 1.31
C VAL A 738 -10.01 46.88 1.68
N THR A 739 -10.15 45.79 0.92
CA THR A 739 -11.22 44.82 1.11
C THR A 739 -10.86 43.67 2.04
N GLY A 740 -9.57 43.43 2.29
CA GLY A 740 -9.08 42.29 3.08
C GLY A 740 -9.18 40.93 2.40
N ASN A 741 -9.76 40.90 1.19
CA ASN A 741 -9.95 39.68 0.43
C ASN A 741 -8.63 39.16 -0.14
N LEU A 742 -8.56 37.84 -0.33
CA LEU A 742 -7.45 37.22 -1.04
C LEU A 742 -7.48 37.59 -2.53
N THR A 743 -6.32 38.00 -3.05
CA THR A 743 -6.14 38.25 -4.48
C THR A 743 -5.76 36.96 -5.20
N ALA A 744 -6.31 36.76 -6.40
CA ALA A 744 -5.99 35.64 -7.29
C ALA A 744 -4.63 35.86 -8.00
N SER A 745 -3.55 36.03 -7.22
CA SER A 745 -2.22 36.31 -7.74
C SER A 745 -1.10 35.72 -6.87
N GLY A 746 0.06 35.47 -7.49
CA GLY A 746 1.26 34.97 -6.83
C GLY A 746 1.52 33.48 -7.04
N LYS A 747 2.62 32.99 -6.48
CA LYS A 747 3.16 31.64 -6.79
C LYS A 747 2.18 30.50 -6.52
N LEU A 748 1.42 30.58 -5.42
CA LEU A 748 0.42 29.55 -5.08
C LEU A 748 -0.77 29.56 -6.05
N TRP A 749 -1.16 30.75 -6.52
CA TRP A 749 -2.17 30.89 -7.56
C TRP A 749 -1.68 30.28 -8.88
N ASP A 750 -0.47 30.63 -9.33
CA ASP A 750 0.12 30.10 -10.57
C ASP A 750 0.26 28.57 -10.54
N PHE A 751 0.65 28.01 -9.39
CA PHE A 751 0.70 26.58 -9.17
C PHE A 751 -0.68 25.93 -9.24
N THR A 752 -1.68 26.55 -8.61
CA THR A 752 -3.08 26.08 -8.63
C THR A 752 -3.64 26.12 -10.05
N GLU A 753 -3.38 27.17 -10.82
CA GLU A 753 -3.75 27.30 -12.23
C GLU A 753 -3.04 26.27 -13.10
N LYS A 754 -1.77 25.97 -12.82
CA LYS A 754 -1.05 24.91 -13.52
C LYS A 754 -1.70 23.54 -13.32
N ILE A 755 -2.22 23.23 -12.13
CA ILE A 755 -3.03 22.02 -11.90
C ILE A 755 -4.38 22.13 -12.63
N ALA A 756 -5.04 23.29 -12.52
CA ALA A 756 -6.34 23.55 -13.16
C ALA A 756 -6.31 23.38 -14.68
N SER A 757 -5.17 23.66 -15.32
CA SER A 757 -4.96 23.45 -16.75
C SER A 757 -5.26 22.01 -17.20
N SER A 758 -5.02 21.02 -16.34
CA SER A 758 -5.22 19.59 -16.64
C SER A 758 -6.54 19.04 -16.08
N ARG A 759 -7.35 19.86 -15.39
CA ARG A 759 -8.67 19.46 -14.90
C ARG A 759 -9.67 19.35 -16.04
N ARG A 760 -10.61 18.41 -15.91
CA ARG A 760 -11.81 18.34 -16.75
C ARG A 760 -12.57 19.67 -16.65
N GLU A 761 -13.06 20.15 -17.79
CA GLU A 761 -13.90 21.33 -17.82
C GLU A 761 -15.24 21.02 -17.15
N GLY A 762 -15.62 21.80 -16.14
CA GLY A 762 -16.94 21.72 -15.52
C GLY A 762 -18.05 22.19 -16.49
N LYS A 763 -19.31 21.93 -16.13
CA LYS A 763 -20.48 22.36 -16.94
C LYS A 763 -20.50 23.89 -17.18
N ASN A 764 -19.87 24.68 -16.32
CA ASN A 764 -19.84 26.14 -16.37
C ASN A 764 -18.62 26.67 -17.17
N ARG A 765 -18.51 26.26 -18.43
CA ARG A 765 -17.44 26.63 -19.37
C ARG A 765 -17.29 28.16 -19.61
N ARG A 766 -18.25 28.97 -19.14
CA ARG A 766 -18.36 30.42 -19.43
C ARG A 766 -17.99 31.33 -18.26
N ASP A 767 -17.79 30.81 -17.05
CA ASP A 767 -17.70 31.62 -15.82
C ASP A 767 -16.33 31.60 -15.13
N GLY A 768 -15.24 31.21 -15.81
CA GLY A 768 -13.94 30.92 -15.19
C GLY A 768 -13.41 31.96 -14.19
N ALA A 769 -13.57 33.25 -14.49
CA ALA A 769 -13.18 34.34 -13.57
C ALA A 769 -14.11 34.44 -12.35
N THR A 770 -15.43 34.35 -12.55
CA THR A 770 -16.43 34.44 -11.47
C THR A 770 -16.41 33.22 -10.56
N VAL A 771 -16.17 32.03 -11.12
CA VAL A 771 -15.98 30.77 -10.38
C VAL A 771 -14.72 30.87 -9.51
N SER A 772 -13.62 31.39 -10.05
CA SER A 772 -12.38 31.59 -9.30
C SER A 772 -12.59 32.51 -8.10
N THR A 773 -13.25 33.66 -8.28
CA THR A 773 -13.56 34.59 -7.18
C THR A 773 -14.47 33.97 -6.12
N ARG A 774 -15.50 33.22 -6.52
CA ARG A 774 -16.40 32.52 -5.59
C ARG A 774 -15.66 31.47 -4.77
N VAL A 775 -14.86 30.63 -5.41
CA VAL A 775 -14.10 29.57 -4.76
C VAL A 775 -13.10 30.17 -3.76
N ILE A 776 -12.39 31.24 -4.15
CA ILE A 776 -11.47 31.95 -3.25
C ILE A 776 -12.23 32.54 -2.05
N ARG A 777 -13.39 33.17 -2.25
CA ARG A 777 -14.20 33.72 -1.14
C ARG A 777 -14.61 32.64 -0.14
N LEU A 778 -15.16 31.52 -0.62
CA LEU A 778 -15.54 30.40 0.26
C LEU A 778 -14.32 29.84 1.01
N THR A 779 -13.20 29.75 0.32
CA THR A 779 -11.93 29.30 0.91
C THR A 779 -11.45 30.25 2.00
N ASP A 780 -11.54 31.57 1.79
CA ASP A 780 -11.16 32.57 2.77
C ASP A 780 -12.08 32.55 4.00
N GLU A 781 -13.40 32.41 3.81
CA GLU A 781 -14.37 32.30 4.91
C GLU A 781 -14.11 31.06 5.80
N LEU A 782 -13.82 29.92 5.19
CA LEU A 782 -13.44 28.71 5.93
C LEU A 782 -12.06 28.87 6.59
N GLY A 783 -11.15 29.55 5.92
CA GLY A 783 -9.84 29.92 6.44
C GLY A 783 -9.94 30.75 7.72
N GLN A 784 -10.71 31.84 7.69
CA GLN A 784 -10.92 32.72 8.85
C GLN A 784 -11.45 31.95 10.06
N LYS A 785 -12.40 31.02 9.86
CA LYS A 785 -12.88 30.14 10.95
C LYS A 785 -11.78 29.26 11.54
N LEU A 786 -10.90 28.68 10.70
CA LEU A 786 -9.76 27.89 11.18
C LEU A 786 -8.78 28.73 12.00
N TRP A 787 -8.55 29.98 11.59
CA TRP A 787 -7.72 30.93 12.32
C TRP A 787 -8.34 31.29 13.67
N GLU A 788 -9.64 31.59 13.71
CA GLU A 788 -10.37 31.83 14.96
C GLU A 788 -10.32 30.63 15.91
N GLU A 789 -10.50 29.41 15.41
CA GLU A 789 -10.40 28.18 16.20
C GLU A 789 -8.99 27.96 16.76
N ALA A 790 -7.96 28.22 15.94
CA ALA A 790 -6.57 28.11 16.36
C ALA A 790 -6.24 29.12 17.48
N VAL A 791 -6.70 30.37 17.35
CA VAL A 791 -6.50 31.43 18.36
C VAL A 791 -7.33 31.17 19.62
N ARG A 792 -8.61 30.77 19.52
CA ARG A 792 -9.45 30.44 20.69
C ARG A 792 -8.93 29.24 21.49
N GLY A 793 -8.21 28.33 20.84
CA GLY A 793 -7.47 27.25 21.53
C GLY A 793 -6.41 27.75 22.51
N VAL A 794 -6.03 29.03 22.46
CA VAL A 794 -5.05 29.68 23.35
C VAL A 794 -5.70 30.22 24.63
N ASP A 795 -6.96 30.68 24.58
CA ASP A 795 -7.63 31.40 25.69
C ASP A 795 -8.57 30.52 26.54
N GLY A 796 -8.90 29.32 26.09
CA GLY A 796 -9.87 28.42 26.73
C GLY A 796 -9.30 27.59 27.89
N GLY A 797 -9.17 28.18 29.07
CA GLY A 797 -8.80 27.50 30.33
C GLY A 797 -9.79 26.44 30.88
N LYS A 798 -10.70 25.88 30.08
CA LYS A 798 -11.63 24.82 30.54
C LYS A 798 -11.76 23.67 29.54
N LYS A 799 -11.41 22.48 30.04
CA LYS A 799 -11.66 21.12 29.55
C LYS A 799 -12.74 21.00 28.46
N ALA A 800 -12.38 21.28 27.20
CA ALA A 800 -13.04 20.64 26.07
C ALA A 800 -12.35 19.28 25.86
N LYS A 801 -13.11 18.18 25.88
CA LYS A 801 -12.59 16.84 25.63
C LYS A 801 -12.13 16.73 24.15
N GLY A 802 -10.86 17.06 23.92
CA GLY A 802 -10.16 16.97 22.65
C GLY A 802 -8.91 17.83 22.71
N LEU A 803 -7.72 17.21 22.69
CA LEU A 803 -6.42 17.89 22.82
C LEU A 803 -6.22 18.93 21.71
N ASN A 804 -6.50 20.20 22.00
CA ASN A 804 -6.14 21.30 21.10
C ASN A 804 -4.63 21.57 21.21
N ALA A 805 -3.91 21.51 20.08
CA ALA A 805 -2.52 21.96 20.02
C ALA A 805 -2.43 23.48 20.23
N PRO A 806 -1.36 23.98 20.89
CA PRO A 806 -1.14 25.41 21.04
C PRO A 806 -0.95 26.08 19.68
N ALA A 807 -1.46 27.30 19.53
CA ALA A 807 -1.33 28.09 18.30
C ALA A 807 0.12 28.47 17.98
N ARG A 808 0.96 28.64 19.00
CA ARG A 808 2.36 29.09 18.86
C ARG A 808 3.34 27.93 19.08
N LEU A 809 4.48 27.99 18.40
CA LEU A 809 5.56 27.03 18.61
C LEU A 809 6.29 27.31 19.93
N SER A 810 6.88 26.26 20.52
CA SER A 810 7.90 26.43 21.55
C SER A 810 9.24 26.83 20.93
N ALA A 811 10.13 27.42 21.74
CA ALA A 811 11.49 27.78 21.27
C ALA A 811 12.30 26.56 20.77
N GLU A 812 12.03 25.36 21.28
CA GLU A 812 12.64 24.12 20.78
C GLU A 812 12.11 23.76 19.39
N GLU A 813 10.79 23.85 19.19
CA GLU A 813 10.13 23.57 17.91
C GLU A 813 10.57 24.55 16.82
N GLU A 814 10.77 25.83 17.17
CA GLU A 814 11.32 26.85 16.26
C GLU A 814 12.74 26.48 15.79
N ARG A 815 13.62 26.09 16.71
CA ARG A 815 15.00 25.67 16.36
C ARG A 815 15.01 24.43 15.46
N VAL A 816 14.11 23.47 15.72
CA VAL A 816 13.97 22.27 14.88
C VAL A 816 13.48 22.64 13.48
N LEU A 817 12.52 23.54 13.38
CA LEU A 817 12.01 24.04 12.11
C LEU A 817 13.11 24.75 11.30
N GLU A 818 13.87 25.65 11.93
CA GLU A 818 14.98 26.36 11.28
C GLU A 818 16.06 25.39 10.76
N ARG A 819 16.42 24.39 11.55
CA ARG A 819 17.37 23.35 11.13
C ARG A 819 16.83 22.55 9.93
N SER A 820 15.58 22.10 10.01
CA SER A 820 14.91 21.38 8.93
C SER A 820 14.85 22.20 7.64
N GLN A 821 14.55 23.51 7.73
CA GLN A 821 14.56 24.42 6.58
C GLN A 821 15.94 24.58 5.96
N ARG A 822 16.99 24.73 6.78
CA ARG A 822 18.39 24.80 6.30
C ARG A 822 18.80 23.51 5.59
N GLU A 823 18.44 22.36 6.15
CA GLU A 823 18.71 21.05 5.54
C GLU A 823 17.92 20.86 4.23
N LYS A 824 16.63 21.20 4.18
CA LYS A 824 15.82 21.16 2.95
C LYS A 824 16.37 22.11 1.87
N LYS A 825 16.81 23.32 2.23
CA LYS A 825 17.40 24.28 1.28
C LYS A 825 18.72 23.75 0.70
N LYS A 826 19.55 23.09 1.52
CA LYS A 826 20.76 22.37 1.08
C LYS A 826 20.43 21.19 0.18
N ARG A 827 19.37 20.44 0.51
CA ARG A 827 18.95 19.27 -0.28
C ARG A 827 18.39 19.66 -1.64
N ARG A 828 17.60 20.73 -1.75
CA ARG A 828 17.12 21.25 -3.04
C ARG A 828 18.23 21.75 -3.96
N THR A 829 19.26 22.39 -3.39
CA THR A 829 20.43 22.80 -4.15
C THR A 829 21.26 21.62 -4.65
N LEU A 830 21.21 20.48 -3.94
CA LEU A 830 21.81 19.21 -4.38
C LEU A 830 20.93 18.44 -5.37
N GLU A 831 19.61 18.38 -5.19
CA GLU A 831 18.68 17.72 -6.12
C GLU A 831 18.59 18.45 -7.47
N GLY A 832 18.70 19.80 -7.47
CA GLY A 832 18.89 20.56 -8.70
C GLY A 832 20.18 20.24 -9.47
N ARG A 833 21.15 19.57 -8.85
CA ARG A 833 22.37 19.02 -9.49
C ARG A 833 22.25 17.53 -9.83
N ALA A 834 21.29 16.82 -9.25
CA ALA A 834 21.11 15.37 -9.38
C ALA A 834 20.05 14.97 -10.43
N HIS A 835 19.56 15.93 -11.22
CA HIS A 835 18.72 15.69 -12.39
C HIS A 835 19.56 15.57 -13.68
N LEU A 836 20.53 14.65 -13.66
CA LEU A 836 21.16 14.04 -14.83
C LEU A 836 20.97 12.53 -14.73
#